data_AF-A0A938W2D9-F1
#
_entry.id   AF-A0A938W2D9-F1
#
_cell.length_a   1.000
_cell.length_b   1.000
_cell.length_c   1.000
_cell.angle_alpha   90.00
_cell.angle_beta   90.00
_cell.angle_gamma   90.00
#
_symmetry.space_group_name_H-M   'P 1'
#
loop_
_entity.id
_entity.type
_entity.pdbx_description
1 polymer ?
#
loop_
_entity_poly.entity_id
_entity_poly.type
_entity_poly.pdbx_seq_one_letter_code
_entity_poly.pdbx_strand_id
1 'polypeptide(L)'
;MSEKEVMSMSQEYGLVRRMTPGDVAWRALAALLILALVLRSAATQPLASPRAQPELLALAAENPEAMVGVIVQQTGRDATVAEAIARLGGGVTADLRIINALAARLPARQIPALVRLPTVRWVSLDAPVHEAQAASTVGFTTWATETGNGRVSQSDDFNSTPISAGRYIWFSGMVKANGLGTAPASLIFDNSVIQFVANGVSYSVPVPGAVLTFDPTLSVAKTKFDVGNNQWLTSLPANLAGKEVFLAGVTIPVSVALPGSIKNVSWAGRFTSDTPGLGVESWKWAAAVYTIFSEDYGALGVKPCKDEKACQYQNDDPAGTPENFKAFVIKGARGSGGNQYVGSYTSGASVIPMMAFTDGVAINDSPLGPNGVFGFGSRVKWSFAGFDAETTPGYAISKVEVVVHAYVAARISTDIKITPAVAGLPGKTKNLSHSAFDAYVGAARAGLIYLNISDSRAWRWGDFDNDLELVLDQSGFKSNEVVFYDAIGLRVTAVPGVDATGDTTPTALPKAAIDVSRLINVYNQAVRATTVWNEAPAYLQGQGVTVAVVDSGSVKNKDLGGRLIKSINLHPSYHDSADRYGHGTFVATIIGGDGKHSNGRYIGVAPKTNIINVRVSDDQGMSTESVVVSGLQWIYENRDKYNIRAANLSLNSSVAQSYHTSPLCAAVEMLWFKGIVMVVSAGNNGTTTLFPPANDPWVITVGAADDQGTVSLDDDVVANFSAFGVAEGGLAKPELVAPGRNVAALLGDNRRLGLGQDHQANRIGDHYFRMSGTSMAAPMVSAAVALLLQDEPNLTPDQVKFRLMASANRNWPGYDPLKGGAGYLDIYAAVHATTGERANVGVPPSQLVLTSLNPAIFGAVNWNSVNWNSVNWNSVNWNSVNWNSVNWNSVNWNSDYWESSRLLGSSDDGEPSLGLIQAVFLPLFVSGGSSGR
;
A
#
# COMPACT_ATOMS: atom_id res chain seq x y z
N MET A 1 33.48 39.52 67.54
CA MET A 1 34.82 38.95 67.30
C MET A 1 35.55 39.88 66.33
N SER A 2 36.86 39.99 66.47
CA SER A 2 37.73 41.02 65.91
C SER A 2 38.89 40.40 65.12
N GLU A 3 39.64 41.20 64.35
CA GLU A 3 40.76 40.73 63.53
C GLU A 3 41.83 39.94 64.31
N LYS A 4 41.94 40.14 65.63
CA LYS A 4 42.88 39.41 66.49
C LYS A 4 42.55 37.91 66.63
N GLU A 5 41.30 37.50 66.40
CA GLU A 5 40.88 36.10 66.55
C GLU A 5 41.19 35.27 65.29
N VAL A 6 41.32 35.90 64.12
CA VAL A 6 41.67 35.20 62.85
C VAL A 6 43.19 34.95 62.73
N MET A 7 44.03 35.88 63.21
CA MET A 7 45.48 35.72 63.14
C MET A 7 46.06 34.58 64.00
N SER A 8 45.27 33.99 64.92
CA SER A 8 45.75 32.91 65.79
C SER A 8 45.83 31.53 65.10
N MET A 9 45.19 31.33 63.95
CA MET A 9 45.10 30.01 63.31
C MET A 9 46.06 29.78 62.13
N SER A 10 46.79 30.80 61.67
CA SER A 10 47.63 30.70 60.46
C SER A 10 49.12 30.49 60.72
N GLN A 11 49.52 30.09 61.94
CA GLN A 11 50.94 30.05 62.34
C GLN A 11 51.54 28.66 62.60
N GLU A 12 50.74 27.59 62.59
CA GLU A 12 51.22 26.24 62.99
C GLU A 12 51.62 25.32 61.83
N TYR A 13 51.17 25.59 60.59
CA TYR A 13 51.56 24.81 59.39
C TYR A 13 52.12 25.71 58.27
N GLY A 14 53.40 26.06 58.40
CA GLY A 14 54.11 26.92 57.46
C GLY A 14 54.44 26.24 56.12
N LEU A 15 53.73 26.60 55.05
CA LEU A 15 54.07 26.16 53.68
C LEU A 15 53.71 27.18 52.57
N VAL A 16 53.93 28.47 52.84
CA VAL A 16 53.73 29.56 51.84
C VAL A 16 54.86 29.55 50.81
N ARG A 17 54.74 28.70 49.79
CA ARG A 17 55.61 28.72 48.61
C ARG A 17 55.21 29.92 47.73
N ARG A 18 56.10 30.93 47.61
CA ARG A 18 55.89 32.05 46.68
C ARG A 18 55.73 31.50 45.25
N MET A 19 54.60 31.77 44.60
CA MET A 19 54.42 31.49 43.18
C MET A 19 55.38 32.34 42.36
N THR A 20 56.06 31.71 41.41
CA THR A 20 56.90 32.37 40.41
C THR A 20 56.03 32.85 39.23
N PRO A 21 56.54 33.75 38.37
CA PRO A 21 55.83 34.12 37.14
C PRO A 21 55.47 32.91 36.24
N GLY A 22 56.26 31.84 36.29
CA GLY A 22 55.98 30.59 35.56
C GLY A 22 54.75 29.84 36.08
N ASP A 23 54.49 29.87 37.39
CA ASP A 23 53.32 29.19 37.99
C ASP A 23 52.00 29.87 37.57
N VAL A 24 52.02 31.20 37.41
CA VAL A 24 50.89 31.98 36.89
C VAL A 24 50.68 31.69 35.40
N ALA A 25 51.76 31.65 34.60
CA ALA A 25 51.71 31.32 33.19
C ALA A 25 51.14 29.91 32.94
N TRP A 26 51.59 28.89 33.69
CA TRP A 26 51.06 27.53 33.59
C TRP A 26 49.58 27.43 33.99
N ARG A 27 49.14 28.17 35.01
CA ARG A 27 47.72 28.22 35.39
C ARG A 27 46.85 28.93 34.34
N ALA A 28 47.35 30.00 33.72
CA ALA A 28 46.66 30.65 32.60
C ALA A 28 46.58 29.73 31.38
N LEU A 29 47.66 28.99 31.07
CA LEU A 29 47.68 28.02 29.97
C LEU A 29 46.72 26.85 30.23
N ALA A 30 46.66 26.34 31.46
CA ALA A 30 45.71 25.31 31.87
C ALA A 30 44.25 25.79 31.81
N ALA A 31 43.97 27.02 32.24
CA ALA A 31 42.64 27.62 32.13
C ALA A 31 42.22 27.80 30.66
N LEU A 32 43.13 28.23 29.78
CA LEU A 32 42.90 28.31 28.34
C LEU A 32 42.70 26.94 27.69
N LEU A 33 43.45 25.91 28.12
CA LEU A 33 43.27 24.53 27.66
C LEU A 33 41.92 23.95 28.10
N ILE A 34 41.49 24.20 29.34
CA ILE A 34 40.18 23.78 29.84
C ILE A 34 39.06 24.53 29.10
N LEU A 35 39.20 25.84 28.90
CA LEU A 35 38.25 26.63 28.13
C LEU A 35 38.17 26.16 26.66
N ALA A 36 39.30 25.82 26.05
CA ALA A 36 39.34 25.23 24.71
C ALA A 36 38.76 23.81 24.65
N LEU A 37 38.87 23.01 25.72
CA LEU A 37 38.20 21.71 25.84
C LEU A 37 36.68 21.87 25.95
N VAL A 38 36.22 22.80 26.79
CA VAL A 38 34.79 23.12 26.95
C VAL A 38 34.21 23.65 25.64
N LEU A 39 34.89 24.59 24.98
CA LEU A 39 34.47 25.12 23.67
C LEU A 39 34.50 24.04 22.56
N ARG A 40 35.46 23.11 22.58
CA ARG A 40 35.42 21.94 21.67
C ARG A 40 34.24 21.02 21.97
N SER A 41 33.93 20.75 23.24
CA SER A 41 32.78 19.90 23.61
C SER A 41 31.42 20.54 23.28
N ALA A 42 31.34 21.88 23.27
CA ALA A 42 30.17 22.62 22.84
C ALA A 42 30.01 22.70 21.30
N ALA A 43 31.10 22.51 20.55
CA ALA A 43 31.12 22.62 19.08
C ALA A 43 30.80 21.31 18.34
N THR A 44 30.63 20.18 19.04
CA THR A 44 30.39 18.86 18.43
C THR A 44 29.24 18.09 19.07
N GLN A 45 28.08 18.72 19.23
CA GLN A 45 26.83 17.95 19.10
C GLN A 45 26.59 17.71 17.59
N PRO A 46 26.21 16.50 17.16
CA PRO A 46 25.78 16.29 15.78
C PRO A 46 24.54 17.16 15.53
N LEU A 47 24.52 17.86 14.40
CA LEU A 47 23.29 18.52 13.93
C LEU A 47 22.21 17.44 13.80
N ALA A 48 21.18 17.54 14.62
CA ALA A 48 20.05 16.61 14.57
C ALA A 48 19.46 16.65 13.16
N SER A 49 19.18 15.46 12.59
CA SER A 49 18.62 15.32 11.24
C SER A 49 17.43 16.29 11.07
N PRO A 50 17.39 17.08 9.99
CA PRO A 50 16.40 18.14 9.85
C PRO A 50 14.99 17.57 9.97
N ARG A 51 14.23 18.01 10.98
CA ARG A 51 12.80 17.64 11.16
C ARG A 51 11.90 18.43 10.20
N ALA A 52 12.38 18.71 9.00
CA ALA A 52 11.65 19.41 7.96
C ALA A 52 12.12 18.97 6.58
N GLN A 53 11.20 19.09 5.63
CA GLN A 53 11.43 18.83 4.22
C GLN A 53 12.60 19.66 3.66
N PRO A 54 13.52 19.06 2.87
CA PRO A 54 14.68 19.79 2.31
C PRO A 54 14.28 21.00 1.46
N GLU A 55 13.23 20.88 0.63
CA GLU A 55 12.76 21.95 -0.24
C GLU A 55 12.21 23.14 0.56
N LEU A 56 11.53 22.87 1.70
CA LEU A 56 11.07 23.91 2.62
C LEU A 56 12.24 24.63 3.31
N LEU A 57 13.33 23.92 3.62
CA LEU A 57 14.54 24.50 4.20
C LEU A 57 15.33 25.32 3.18
N ALA A 58 15.38 24.90 1.91
CA ALA A 58 15.93 25.69 0.82
C ALA A 58 15.13 26.99 0.60
N LEU A 59 13.80 26.88 0.48
CA LEU A 59 12.89 28.02 0.36
C LEU A 59 13.03 29.01 1.53
N ALA A 60 13.23 28.51 2.76
CA ALA A 60 13.47 29.33 3.93
C ALA A 60 14.84 30.02 3.99
N ALA A 61 15.85 29.46 3.32
CA ALA A 61 17.17 30.09 3.18
C ALA A 61 17.19 31.16 2.07
N GLU A 62 16.50 30.91 0.96
CA GLU A 62 16.40 31.83 -0.18
C GLU A 62 15.44 32.99 0.07
N ASN A 63 14.28 32.72 0.68
CA ASN A 63 13.18 33.67 0.84
C ASN A 63 12.72 33.79 2.31
N PRO A 64 13.61 34.18 3.26
CA PRO A 64 13.33 34.14 4.71
C PRO A 64 12.13 34.99 5.17
N GLU A 65 11.77 36.04 4.42
CA GLU A 65 10.64 36.92 4.71
C GLU A 65 9.30 36.43 4.12
N ALA A 66 9.29 35.38 3.30
CA ALA A 66 8.06 34.89 2.67
C ALA A 66 7.14 34.18 3.68
N MET A 67 5.83 34.44 3.59
CA MET A 67 4.80 33.72 4.34
C MET A 67 4.50 32.38 3.66
N VAL A 68 5.16 31.32 4.10
CA VAL A 68 5.03 29.95 3.57
C VAL A 68 3.93 29.17 4.27
N GLY A 69 3.20 28.34 3.52
CA GLY A 69 2.29 27.33 4.06
C GLY A 69 3.05 26.07 4.42
N VAL A 70 2.71 25.44 5.55
CA VAL A 70 3.36 24.22 6.06
C VAL A 70 2.35 23.28 6.69
N ILE A 71 2.66 21.98 6.67
CA ILE A 71 1.97 20.96 7.45
C ILE A 71 2.90 20.50 8.57
N VAL A 72 2.47 20.73 9.82
CA VAL A 72 3.24 20.53 11.04
C VAL A 72 2.80 19.22 11.69
N GLN A 73 3.57 18.17 11.46
CA GLN A 73 3.35 16.85 12.04
C GLN A 73 3.68 16.88 13.54
N GLN A 74 2.73 16.47 14.39
CA GLN A 74 2.94 16.41 15.84
C GLN A 74 3.41 15.00 16.26
N THR A 75 4.18 14.91 17.35
CA THR A 75 4.51 13.62 18.02
C THR A 75 3.31 13.05 18.80
N GLY A 76 2.36 13.90 19.17
CA GLY A 76 1.08 13.62 19.80
C GLY A 76 0.25 14.90 19.82
N ARG A 77 -1.05 14.84 20.14
CA ARG A 77 -1.89 16.06 20.13
C ARG A 77 -1.54 17.01 21.27
N ASP A 78 -0.98 18.16 20.89
CA ASP A 78 -0.53 19.21 21.78
C ASP A 78 -1.01 20.58 21.27
N ALA A 79 -1.81 21.27 22.07
CA ALA A 79 -2.33 22.61 21.75
C ALA A 79 -1.24 23.68 21.75
N THR A 80 -0.13 23.48 22.48
CA THR A 80 0.95 24.47 22.58
C THR A 80 1.71 24.65 21.24
N VAL A 81 1.59 23.72 20.29
CA VAL A 81 2.13 23.88 18.93
C VAL A 81 1.39 25.00 18.19
N ALA A 82 0.06 25.11 18.36
CA ALA A 82 -0.72 26.20 17.77
C ALA A 82 -0.34 27.56 18.41
N GLU A 83 -0.15 27.59 19.74
CA GLU A 83 0.37 28.78 20.42
C GLU A 83 1.78 29.15 19.96
N ALA A 84 2.67 28.17 19.74
CA ALA A 84 4.02 28.40 19.29
C ALA A 84 4.05 28.97 17.86
N ILE A 85 3.21 28.46 16.96
CA ILE A 85 3.00 29.02 15.61
C ILE A 85 2.56 30.49 15.70
N ALA A 86 1.62 30.82 16.59
CA ALA A 86 1.18 32.20 16.82
C ALA A 86 2.31 33.08 17.38
N ARG A 87 3.10 32.59 18.34
CA ARG A 87 4.27 33.30 18.91
C ARG A 87 5.40 33.51 17.88
N LEU A 88 5.48 32.67 16.85
CA LEU A 88 6.40 32.84 15.71
C LEU A 88 5.89 33.82 14.65
N GLY A 89 4.68 34.38 14.81
CA GLY A 89 4.06 35.31 13.85
C GLY A 89 3.31 34.60 12.72
N GLY A 90 2.93 33.34 12.90
CA GLY A 90 2.08 32.58 11.98
C GLY A 90 0.65 32.39 12.50
N GLY A 91 -0.15 31.65 11.73
CA GLY A 91 -1.48 31.21 12.13
C GLY A 91 -1.77 29.79 11.63
N VAL A 92 -2.55 29.02 12.40
CA VAL A 92 -3.06 27.70 12.01
C VAL A 92 -4.21 27.89 11.00
N THR A 93 -4.21 27.12 9.92
CA THR A 93 -5.19 27.19 8.82
C THR A 93 -6.16 26.00 8.80
N ALA A 94 -5.71 24.79 9.17
CA ALA A 94 -6.56 23.61 9.28
C ALA A 94 -6.05 22.60 10.34
N ASP A 95 -6.95 21.74 10.83
CA ASP A 95 -6.67 20.74 11.86
C ASP A 95 -6.75 19.31 11.28
N LEU A 96 -5.60 18.74 10.93
CA LEU A 96 -5.48 17.50 10.14
C LEU A 96 -5.36 16.28 11.07
N ARG A 97 -6.50 15.89 11.65
CA ARG A 97 -6.64 14.79 12.64
C ARG A 97 -6.23 13.44 12.10
N ILE A 98 -6.56 13.16 10.85
CA ILE A 98 -6.28 11.85 10.23
C ILE A 98 -4.78 11.51 10.24
N ILE A 99 -3.90 12.52 10.16
CA ILE A 99 -2.44 12.37 10.23
C ILE A 99 -1.82 13.00 11.48
N ASN A 100 -2.58 13.40 12.51
CA ASN A 100 -2.05 14.06 13.72
C ASN A 100 -1.19 15.31 13.43
N ALA A 101 -1.67 16.19 12.55
CA ALA A 101 -0.95 17.39 12.12
C ALA A 101 -1.80 18.67 12.19
N LEU A 102 -1.13 19.82 12.07
CA LEU A 102 -1.75 21.15 11.89
C LEU A 102 -1.24 21.77 10.59
N ALA A 103 -2.13 22.23 9.72
CA ALA A 103 -1.74 23.11 8.63
C ALA A 103 -1.60 24.54 9.16
N ALA A 104 -0.59 25.29 8.71
CA ALA A 104 -0.32 26.63 9.18
C ALA A 104 0.39 27.49 8.13
N ARG A 105 0.38 28.81 8.32
CA ARG A 105 1.17 29.77 7.53
C ARG A 105 2.00 30.66 8.43
N LEU A 106 3.31 30.78 8.15
CA LEU A 106 4.26 31.57 8.97
C LEU A 106 5.45 32.09 8.13
N PRO A 107 6.26 33.05 8.63
CA PRO A 107 7.45 33.52 7.93
C PRO A 107 8.51 32.43 7.82
N ALA A 108 9.10 32.23 6.63
CA ALA A 108 9.99 31.11 6.36
C ALA A 108 11.24 31.06 7.27
N ARG A 109 11.78 32.22 7.69
CA ARG A 109 12.84 32.33 8.70
C ARG A 109 12.53 31.65 10.04
N GLN A 110 11.27 31.35 10.33
CA GLN A 110 10.83 30.72 11.57
C GLN A 110 10.79 29.19 11.51
N ILE A 111 10.92 28.57 10.33
CA ILE A 111 10.96 27.10 10.21
C ILE A 111 12.05 26.48 11.10
N PRO A 112 13.30 27.02 11.17
CA PRO A 112 14.31 26.53 12.10
C PRO A 112 13.93 26.64 13.58
N ALA A 113 13.01 27.53 13.97
CA ALA A 113 12.51 27.63 15.34
C ALA A 113 11.38 26.63 15.60
N LEU A 114 10.47 26.45 14.63
CA LEU A 114 9.36 25.50 14.70
C LEU A 114 9.85 24.05 14.84
N VAL A 115 10.85 23.63 14.05
CA VAL A 115 11.43 22.27 14.10
C VAL A 115 12.17 21.94 15.40
N ARG A 116 12.49 22.94 16.23
CA ARG A 116 13.15 22.75 17.53
C ARG A 116 12.16 22.50 18.67
N LEU A 117 10.86 22.63 18.45
CA LEU A 117 9.85 22.29 19.45
C LEU A 117 9.86 20.77 19.69
N PRO A 118 9.96 20.28 20.94
CA PRO A 118 10.04 18.84 21.21
C PRO A 118 8.85 18.04 20.65
N THR A 119 7.66 18.66 20.60
CA THR A 119 6.41 18.06 20.14
C THR A 119 6.16 18.17 18.63
N VAL A 120 7.03 18.89 17.89
CA VAL A 120 7.05 18.87 16.42
C VAL A 120 7.92 17.71 15.94
N ARG A 121 7.32 16.80 15.16
CA ARG A 121 7.97 15.60 14.63
C ARG A 121 8.58 15.85 13.24
N TRP A 122 7.83 16.51 12.37
CA TRP A 122 8.18 16.83 10.99
C TRP A 122 7.46 18.11 10.54
N VAL A 123 8.02 18.82 9.56
CA VAL A 123 7.38 19.96 8.90
C VAL A 123 7.59 19.85 7.39
N SER A 124 6.53 19.61 6.63
CA SER A 124 6.56 19.71 5.17
C SER A 124 6.06 21.07 4.71
N LEU A 125 6.31 21.41 3.44
CA LEU A 125 5.56 22.44 2.74
C LEU A 125 4.07 22.03 2.70
N ASP A 126 3.17 23.00 2.78
CA ASP A 126 1.76 22.81 2.34
C ASP A 126 1.76 23.04 0.82
N ALA A 127 2.18 22.01 0.08
CA ALA A 127 2.48 22.13 -1.33
C ALA A 127 1.22 22.44 -2.17
N PRO A 128 1.34 23.23 -3.26
CA PRO A 128 0.29 23.34 -4.25
C PRO A 128 -0.06 21.96 -4.79
N VAL A 129 -1.35 21.62 -4.74
CA VAL A 129 -1.91 20.46 -5.41
C VAL A 129 -2.62 20.94 -6.66
N HIS A 130 -2.30 20.30 -7.77
CA HIS A 130 -3.02 20.47 -9.03
C HIS A 130 -3.98 19.29 -9.23
N GLU A 131 -4.82 19.38 -10.26
CA GLU A 131 -5.00 18.21 -11.11
C GLU A 131 -3.66 17.88 -11.76
N ALA A 132 -2.87 17.02 -11.13
CA ALA A 132 -2.36 15.93 -11.93
C ALA A 132 -3.54 14.97 -12.08
N GLN A 133 -3.93 14.72 -13.32
CA GLN A 133 -4.95 13.73 -13.65
C GLN A 133 -4.66 12.39 -12.91
N ALA A 134 -5.65 11.61 -12.44
CA ALA A 134 -6.44 11.91 -11.23
C ALA A 134 -6.78 10.66 -10.33
N ALA A 135 -6.67 10.72 -8.98
CA ALA A 135 -6.40 9.59 -8.04
C ALA A 135 -7.32 9.20 -6.78
N SER A 136 -8.09 8.07 -6.72
CA SER A 136 -8.31 7.08 -5.55
C SER A 136 -9.61 6.73 -4.72
N THR A 137 -10.02 5.41 -4.51
CA THR A 137 -10.32 4.59 -3.21
C THR A 137 -11.33 3.28 -3.22
N VAL A 138 -11.70 2.21 -2.36
CA VAL A 138 -11.86 1.64 -0.89
C VAL A 138 -11.83 0.00 -0.65
N GLY A 139 -11.79 -0.67 0.59
CA GLY A 139 -11.66 -2.18 1.04
C GLY A 139 -12.68 -2.80 2.13
N PHE A 140 -12.68 -3.88 3.04
CA PHE A 140 -11.81 -4.96 3.75
C PHE A 140 -12.50 -6.30 4.38
N THR A 141 -11.96 -7.60 4.46
CA THR A 141 -12.24 -8.76 5.49
C THR A 141 -11.37 -10.14 5.52
N THR A 142 -11.68 -11.23 6.33
CA THR A 142 -10.75 -12.32 6.90
C THR A 142 -11.26 -13.79 7.27
N TRP A 143 -10.37 -14.84 7.49
CA TRP A 143 -10.53 -16.17 8.24
C TRP A 143 -9.15 -16.81 8.71
N ALA A 144 -9.02 -18.08 9.22
CA ALA A 144 -7.77 -18.64 9.87
C ALA A 144 -7.53 -20.22 10.00
N THR A 145 -6.42 -20.85 9.46
CA THR A 145 -5.52 -22.00 9.95
C THR A 145 -4.45 -22.53 8.90
N GLU A 146 -3.13 -22.85 9.07
CA GLU A 146 -1.99 -22.62 10.05
C GLU A 146 -0.55 -23.03 9.49
N THR A 147 0.58 -22.42 9.96
CA THR A 147 2.07 -22.78 9.93
C THR A 147 2.98 -22.85 8.67
N GLY A 148 4.21 -22.27 8.77
CA GLY A 148 5.41 -22.58 7.93
C GLY A 148 6.55 -21.53 7.98
N ASN A 149 7.85 -21.91 8.09
CA ASN A 149 8.93 -20.96 8.48
C ASN A 149 10.14 -20.86 7.51
N GLY A 150 9.93 -20.52 6.23
CA GLY A 150 10.99 -20.49 5.20
C GLY A 150 11.89 -19.24 5.13
N ARG A 151 11.91 -18.37 6.14
CA ARG A 151 12.83 -17.20 6.20
C ARG A 151 14.14 -17.58 6.88
N VAL A 152 15.25 -17.04 6.38
CA VAL A 152 16.60 -17.25 6.95
C VAL A 152 17.38 -15.93 7.01
N SER A 153 18.31 -15.84 7.96
CA SER A 153 19.32 -14.78 8.00
C SER A 153 20.66 -15.33 8.50
N GLN A 154 21.76 -14.78 7.97
CA GLN A 154 23.12 -15.03 8.41
C GLN A 154 23.86 -13.72 8.60
N SER A 155 24.47 -13.55 9.79
CA SER A 155 25.34 -12.42 10.10
C SER A 155 26.78 -12.87 10.33
N ASP A 156 27.74 -12.12 9.80
CA ASP A 156 29.18 -12.31 9.99
C ASP A 156 29.89 -10.96 9.79
N ASP A 157 31.20 -10.86 10.03
CA ASP A 157 31.93 -9.59 10.04
C ASP A 157 32.72 -9.32 8.75
N PHE A 158 33.08 -8.06 8.51
CA PHE A 158 34.16 -7.73 7.58
C PHE A 158 35.53 -7.79 8.28
N ASN A 159 36.58 -8.07 7.51
CA ASN A 159 37.95 -8.07 7.99
C ASN A 159 38.45 -6.64 8.26
N SER A 160 39.62 -6.52 8.90
CA SER A 160 40.18 -5.24 9.39
C SER A 160 40.67 -4.26 8.31
N THR A 161 40.37 -4.50 7.03
CA THR A 161 40.80 -3.64 5.92
C THR A 161 39.71 -2.62 5.57
N PRO A 162 39.96 -1.31 5.69
CA PRO A 162 39.04 -0.27 5.20
C PRO A 162 38.86 -0.35 3.68
N ILE A 163 37.73 0.12 3.19
CA ILE A 163 37.38 0.14 1.76
C ILE A 163 37.26 1.60 1.33
N SER A 164 38.20 2.08 0.53
CA SER A 164 38.20 3.45 0.02
C SER A 164 36.95 3.76 -0.81
N ALA A 165 36.58 5.04 -0.88
CA ALA A 165 35.61 5.52 -1.88
C ALA A 165 36.12 5.26 -3.31
N GLY A 166 35.19 5.09 -4.26
CA GLY A 166 35.52 4.72 -5.64
C GLY A 166 35.96 3.25 -5.77
N ARG A 167 35.37 2.37 -4.96
CA ARG A 167 35.56 0.91 -5.00
C ARG A 167 34.19 0.23 -5.05
N TYR A 168 34.18 -1.06 -5.34
CA TYR A 168 32.96 -1.86 -5.41
C TYR A 168 33.07 -3.05 -4.47
N ILE A 169 31.99 -3.39 -3.77
CA ILE A 169 31.87 -4.67 -3.06
C ILE A 169 31.01 -5.60 -3.91
N TRP A 170 31.54 -6.77 -4.26
CA TRP A 170 30.75 -7.85 -4.85
C TRP A 170 30.35 -8.81 -3.73
N PHE A 171 29.05 -8.90 -3.46
CA PHE A 171 28.47 -9.90 -2.58
C PHE A 171 27.97 -11.09 -3.39
N SER A 172 28.31 -12.30 -2.97
CA SER A 172 27.88 -13.55 -3.61
C SER A 172 27.33 -14.53 -2.57
N GLY A 173 26.12 -15.01 -2.80
CA GLY A 173 25.46 -16.06 -2.04
C GLY A 173 25.59 -17.39 -2.77
N MET A 174 25.77 -18.48 -2.02
CA MET A 174 25.93 -19.84 -2.53
C MET A 174 25.04 -20.78 -1.74
N VAL A 175 24.56 -21.83 -2.39
CA VAL A 175 23.70 -22.84 -1.79
C VAL A 175 24.17 -24.26 -2.11
N LYS A 176 23.84 -25.19 -1.23
CA LYS A 176 23.99 -26.63 -1.38
C LYS A 176 22.61 -27.27 -1.16
N ALA A 177 21.93 -27.63 -2.24
CA ALA A 177 20.60 -28.24 -2.20
C ALA A 177 20.68 -29.76 -2.02
N ASN A 178 19.68 -30.33 -1.32
CA ASN A 178 19.46 -31.77 -1.15
C ASN A 178 17.97 -32.11 -1.34
N GLY A 179 17.62 -33.41 -1.26
CA GLY A 179 16.23 -33.86 -1.43
C GLY A 179 15.71 -33.85 -2.88
N LEU A 180 16.59 -33.66 -3.86
CA LEU A 180 16.25 -33.63 -5.29
C LEU A 180 15.81 -35.00 -5.81
N GLY A 181 14.70 -35.02 -6.54
CA GLY A 181 14.12 -36.22 -7.17
C GLY A 181 14.65 -36.49 -8.59
N THR A 182 13.92 -37.31 -9.35
CA THR A 182 14.24 -37.66 -10.74
C THR A 182 13.62 -36.72 -11.79
N ALA A 183 12.82 -35.75 -11.35
CA ALA A 183 12.24 -34.70 -12.19
C ALA A 183 13.00 -33.37 -12.00
N PRO A 184 12.88 -32.39 -12.93
CA PRO A 184 13.35 -31.04 -12.68
C PRO A 184 12.69 -30.42 -11.45
N ALA A 185 13.43 -29.61 -10.71
CA ALA A 185 12.99 -29.02 -9.44
C ALA A 185 13.54 -27.59 -9.26
N SER A 186 12.75 -26.72 -8.66
CA SER A 186 13.09 -25.31 -8.46
C SER A 186 13.33 -24.97 -6.99
N LEU A 187 14.41 -24.24 -6.73
CA LEU A 187 14.63 -23.52 -5.47
C LEU A 187 14.61 -22.02 -5.77
N ILE A 188 13.64 -21.32 -5.18
CA ILE A 188 13.48 -19.87 -5.33
C ILE A 188 14.02 -19.20 -4.06
N PHE A 189 14.78 -18.12 -4.24
CA PHE A 189 15.28 -17.28 -3.17
C PHE A 189 14.87 -15.82 -3.42
N ASP A 190 14.00 -15.30 -2.57
CA ASP A 190 13.39 -13.97 -2.73
C ASP A 190 13.36 -13.18 -1.41
N ASN A 191 12.79 -11.97 -1.45
CA ASN A 191 12.70 -11.03 -0.32
C ASN A 191 14.06 -10.85 0.38
N SER A 192 15.11 -10.69 -0.43
CA SER A 192 16.51 -10.81 -0.01
C SER A 192 17.17 -9.45 0.17
N VAL A 193 17.85 -9.25 1.29
CA VAL A 193 18.49 -7.98 1.67
C VAL A 193 19.80 -8.22 2.41
N ILE A 194 20.79 -7.36 2.15
CA ILE A 194 22.02 -7.26 2.93
C ILE A 194 21.95 -6.00 3.80
N GLN A 195 22.17 -6.14 5.12
CA GLN A 195 22.14 -5.02 6.07
C GLN A 195 23.38 -4.97 6.95
N PHE A 196 23.98 -3.78 7.09
CA PHE A 196 25.09 -3.52 8.00
C PHE A 196 25.14 -2.05 8.43
N VAL A 197 25.87 -1.74 9.51
CA VAL A 197 26.10 -0.35 9.95
C VAL A 197 27.58 -0.01 9.83
N ALA A 198 27.90 1.07 9.10
CA ALA A 198 29.26 1.54 8.89
C ALA A 198 29.32 3.07 9.01
N ASN A 199 30.30 3.61 9.73
CA ASN A 199 30.39 5.04 10.07
C ASN A 199 29.12 5.62 10.74
N GLY A 200 28.30 4.78 11.38
CA GLY A 200 26.99 5.17 11.94
C GLY A 200 25.85 5.26 10.91
N VAL A 201 26.12 5.04 9.61
CA VAL A 201 25.13 4.93 8.54
C VAL A 201 24.66 3.49 8.42
N SER A 202 23.35 3.28 8.37
CA SER A 202 22.74 1.98 8.07
C SER A 202 22.66 1.76 6.56
N TYR A 203 23.28 0.68 6.10
CA TYR A 203 23.19 0.19 4.72
C TYR A 203 22.13 -0.91 4.69
N SER A 204 21.20 -0.83 3.74
CA SER A 204 20.18 -1.86 3.49
C SER A 204 20.05 -2.03 1.99
N VAL A 205 20.78 -2.99 1.44
CA VAL A 205 20.93 -3.22 0.00
C VAL A 205 20.01 -4.38 -0.41
N PRO A 206 18.99 -4.16 -1.24
CA PRO A 206 18.21 -5.25 -1.80
C PRO A 206 19.10 -6.09 -2.72
N VAL A 207 19.03 -7.41 -2.57
CA VAL A 207 19.70 -8.33 -3.50
C VAL A 207 18.67 -8.74 -4.55
N PRO A 208 19.04 -8.75 -5.86
CA PRO A 208 18.23 -9.39 -6.88
C PRO A 208 17.78 -10.80 -6.48
N GLY A 209 16.57 -11.19 -6.90
CA GLY A 209 16.04 -12.53 -6.61
C GLY A 209 16.86 -13.63 -7.28
N ALA A 210 16.56 -14.90 -6.98
CA ALA A 210 17.17 -16.02 -7.69
C ALA A 210 16.22 -17.19 -7.89
N VAL A 211 16.35 -17.83 -9.05
CA VAL A 211 15.72 -19.12 -9.36
C VAL A 211 16.81 -20.10 -9.78
N LEU A 212 16.96 -21.16 -8.98
CA LEU A 212 17.85 -22.28 -9.27
C LEU A 212 17.01 -23.45 -9.76
N THR A 213 17.18 -23.81 -11.03
CA THR A 213 16.50 -24.94 -11.66
C THR A 213 17.48 -26.09 -11.78
N PHE A 214 17.26 -27.15 -10.99
CA PHE A 214 17.98 -28.41 -11.12
C PHE A 214 17.28 -29.24 -12.20
N ASP A 215 17.97 -29.55 -13.29
CA ASP A 215 17.43 -30.23 -14.46
C ASP A 215 18.30 -31.46 -14.79
N PRO A 216 17.76 -32.69 -14.74
CA PRO A 216 18.47 -33.91 -15.10
C PRO A 216 18.93 -34.00 -16.57
N THR A 217 18.40 -33.16 -17.47
CA THR A 217 18.75 -33.16 -18.90
C THR A 217 19.98 -32.30 -19.22
N LEU A 218 20.38 -31.40 -18.31
CA LEU A 218 21.54 -30.52 -18.52
C LEU A 218 22.85 -31.22 -18.18
N SER A 219 23.89 -30.95 -18.98
CA SER A 219 25.26 -31.42 -18.76
C SER A 219 26.24 -30.33 -18.33
N VAL A 220 25.86 -29.06 -18.45
CA VAL A 220 26.68 -27.88 -18.10
C VAL A 220 25.83 -26.85 -17.38
N ALA A 221 26.24 -26.47 -16.17
CA ALA A 221 25.65 -25.39 -15.39
C ALA A 221 25.90 -24.03 -16.03
N LYS A 222 24.89 -23.16 -16.00
CA LYS A 222 24.93 -21.80 -16.55
C LYS A 222 24.26 -20.83 -15.57
N THR A 223 24.73 -19.59 -15.59
CA THR A 223 24.17 -18.48 -14.81
C THR A 223 24.08 -17.27 -15.73
N LYS A 224 22.92 -16.62 -15.73
CA LYS A 224 22.72 -15.31 -16.34
C LYS A 224 22.00 -14.40 -15.36
N PHE A 225 22.18 -13.10 -15.53
CA PHE A 225 21.25 -12.14 -14.97
C PHE A 225 20.05 -11.95 -15.90
N ASP A 226 18.86 -11.87 -15.34
CA ASP A 226 17.63 -11.54 -16.03
C ASP A 226 17.19 -10.14 -15.60
N VAL A 227 17.59 -9.16 -16.41
CA VAL A 227 17.35 -7.72 -16.18
C VAL A 227 15.85 -7.42 -16.10
N GLY A 228 15.01 -8.13 -16.87
CA GLY A 228 13.57 -7.87 -16.93
C GLY A 228 12.80 -8.24 -15.66
N ASN A 229 13.34 -9.17 -14.86
CA ASN A 229 12.75 -9.63 -13.60
C ASN A 229 13.64 -9.37 -12.38
N ASN A 230 14.75 -8.62 -12.54
CA ASN A 230 15.75 -8.34 -11.50
C ASN A 230 16.18 -9.60 -10.72
N GLN A 231 16.58 -10.66 -11.43
CA GLN A 231 16.87 -11.96 -10.83
C GLN A 231 18.07 -12.68 -11.47
N TRP A 232 18.72 -13.53 -10.68
CA TRP A 232 19.71 -14.50 -11.13
C TRP A 232 19.01 -15.79 -11.56
N LEU A 233 19.24 -16.21 -12.81
CA LEU A 233 18.74 -17.48 -13.35
C LEU A 233 19.92 -18.43 -13.50
N THR A 234 19.95 -19.46 -12.64
CA THR A 234 21.03 -20.45 -12.59
C THR A 234 20.48 -21.84 -12.87
N SER A 235 20.76 -22.36 -14.06
CA SER A 235 20.32 -23.69 -14.51
C SER A 235 21.42 -24.72 -14.26
N LEU A 236 21.09 -25.82 -13.61
CA LEU A 236 22.05 -26.75 -13.00
C LEU A 236 21.77 -28.20 -13.42
N PRO A 237 22.77 -28.94 -13.94
CA PRO A 237 22.75 -30.39 -14.00
C PRO A 237 22.38 -31.03 -12.65
N ALA A 238 21.47 -31.99 -12.63
CA ALA A 238 21.04 -32.65 -11.39
C ALA A 238 22.18 -33.37 -10.63
N ASN A 239 23.27 -33.74 -11.31
CA ASN A 239 24.47 -34.31 -10.66
C ASN A 239 25.32 -33.28 -9.88
N LEU A 240 24.96 -31.99 -9.92
CA LEU A 240 25.48 -30.96 -9.01
C LEU A 240 24.65 -30.83 -7.71
N ALA A 241 23.65 -31.69 -7.50
CA ALA A 241 23.04 -31.89 -6.18
C ALA A 241 24.13 -32.14 -5.11
N GLY A 242 24.02 -31.49 -3.95
CA GLY A 242 25.05 -31.59 -2.91
C GLY A 242 26.41 -30.95 -3.27
N LYS A 243 26.51 -30.17 -4.35
CA LYS A 243 27.65 -29.26 -4.61
C LYS A 243 27.31 -27.82 -4.22
N GLU A 244 28.34 -26.99 -4.07
CA GLU A 244 28.17 -25.56 -3.84
C GLU A 244 27.99 -24.84 -5.18
N VAL A 245 26.81 -24.26 -5.37
CA VAL A 245 26.40 -23.51 -6.56
C VAL A 245 26.08 -22.07 -6.19
N PHE A 246 26.24 -21.16 -7.15
CA PHE A 246 25.88 -19.76 -7.00
C PHE A 246 24.36 -19.61 -6.89
N LEU A 247 23.93 -18.79 -5.92
CA LEU A 247 22.53 -18.48 -5.67
C LEU A 247 22.18 -17.12 -6.26
N ALA A 248 22.73 -16.05 -5.67
CA ALA A 248 22.43 -14.66 -6.00
C ALA A 248 23.65 -13.78 -5.68
N GLY A 249 23.67 -12.55 -6.20
CA GLY A 249 24.71 -11.58 -5.89
C GLY A 249 24.31 -10.13 -6.18
N VAL A 250 25.06 -9.17 -5.63
CA VAL A 250 24.81 -7.73 -5.79
C VAL A 250 26.12 -6.94 -5.74
N THR A 251 26.22 -5.89 -6.55
CA THR A 251 27.31 -4.91 -6.53
C THR A 251 26.92 -3.75 -5.62
N ILE A 252 27.82 -3.35 -4.72
CA ILE A 252 27.67 -2.14 -3.91
C ILE A 252 28.77 -1.14 -4.30
N PRO A 253 28.45 -0.03 -4.99
CA PRO A 253 29.40 1.05 -5.21
C PRO A 253 29.68 1.80 -3.91
N VAL A 254 30.95 1.88 -3.53
CA VAL A 254 31.43 2.54 -2.30
C VAL A 254 31.64 4.03 -2.60
N SER A 255 30.57 4.81 -2.43
CA SER A 255 30.57 6.27 -2.62
C SER A 255 31.31 7.02 -1.51
N VAL A 256 31.30 6.50 -0.28
CA VAL A 256 32.00 7.03 0.90
C VAL A 256 32.84 5.93 1.52
N ALA A 257 34.07 6.25 1.93
CA ALA A 257 35.02 5.26 2.44
C ALA A 257 34.49 4.54 3.70
N LEU A 258 34.47 3.21 3.64
CA LEU A 258 33.99 2.34 4.70
C LEU A 258 35.15 1.94 5.63
N PRO A 259 34.92 1.85 6.96
CA PRO A 259 35.92 1.42 7.92
C PRO A 259 36.22 -0.08 7.77
N GLY A 260 37.38 -0.51 8.25
CA GLY A 260 37.65 -1.93 8.47
C GLY A 260 36.86 -2.45 9.67
N SER A 261 36.67 -3.77 9.75
CA SER A 261 36.00 -4.44 10.86
C SER A 261 34.54 -4.01 11.12
N ILE A 262 33.79 -3.71 10.04
CA ILE A 262 32.33 -3.60 10.10
C ILE A 262 31.75 -4.89 10.71
N LYS A 263 30.83 -4.72 11.66
CA LYS A 263 30.24 -5.80 12.45
C LYS A 263 28.81 -6.12 12.03
N ASN A 264 28.42 -7.38 12.25
CA ASN A 264 27.06 -7.87 11.99
C ASN A 264 26.58 -7.53 10.55
N VAL A 265 27.44 -7.80 9.56
CA VAL A 265 27.02 -7.75 8.16
C VAL A 265 26.08 -8.93 7.96
N SER A 266 24.80 -8.62 7.78
CA SER A 266 23.74 -9.61 7.67
C SER A 266 23.29 -9.73 6.22
N TRP A 267 23.02 -10.96 5.79
CA TRP A 267 22.20 -11.25 4.62
C TRP A 267 20.97 -11.98 5.13
N ALA A 268 19.78 -11.56 4.73
CA ALA A 268 18.51 -12.26 4.99
C ALA A 268 17.76 -12.52 3.67
N GLY A 269 16.90 -13.54 3.65
CA GLY A 269 16.05 -13.88 2.51
C GLY A 269 15.06 -14.99 2.84
N ARG A 270 14.22 -15.37 1.87
CA ARG A 270 13.24 -16.47 1.98
C ARG A 270 13.54 -17.54 0.94
N PHE A 271 13.49 -18.80 1.36
CA PHE A 271 13.53 -19.96 0.46
C PHE A 271 12.13 -20.57 0.30
N THR A 272 11.73 -20.79 -0.94
CA THR A 272 10.53 -21.56 -1.33
C THR A 272 10.91 -22.60 -2.39
N SER A 273 10.14 -23.67 -2.52
CA SER A 273 10.34 -24.70 -3.55
C SER A 273 9.01 -25.25 -4.04
N ASP A 274 9.00 -25.67 -5.30
CA ASP A 274 7.92 -26.43 -5.94
C ASP A 274 7.91 -27.91 -5.55
N THR A 275 9.00 -28.40 -4.94
CA THR A 275 9.30 -29.83 -4.80
C THR A 275 9.24 -30.27 -3.33
N PRO A 276 8.24 -31.06 -2.91
CA PRO A 276 8.13 -31.56 -1.55
C PRO A 276 9.36 -32.37 -1.13
N GLY A 277 10.00 -31.98 -0.03
CA GLY A 277 11.20 -32.63 0.49
C GLY A 277 12.54 -32.10 -0.07
N LEU A 278 12.52 -31.18 -1.03
CA LEU A 278 13.72 -30.42 -1.42
C LEU A 278 14.16 -29.54 -0.23
N GLY A 279 15.44 -29.62 0.12
CA GLY A 279 16.01 -28.89 1.25
C GLY A 279 17.25 -28.08 0.87
N VAL A 280 17.59 -27.13 1.73
CA VAL A 280 18.88 -26.43 1.71
C VAL A 280 19.73 -27.01 2.84
N GLU A 281 20.76 -27.77 2.49
CA GLU A 281 21.70 -28.32 3.46
C GLU A 281 22.64 -27.23 4.00
N SER A 282 23.05 -26.30 3.13
CA SER A 282 23.90 -25.17 3.48
C SER A 282 23.65 -24.01 2.53
N TRP A 283 23.14 -22.90 3.04
CA TRP A 283 23.26 -21.57 2.45
C TRP A 283 24.40 -20.81 3.15
N LYS A 284 25.15 -20.01 2.40
CA LYS A 284 26.23 -19.14 2.90
C LYS A 284 26.46 -17.97 1.94
N TRP A 285 27.19 -16.94 2.38
CA TRP A 285 27.58 -15.81 1.53
C TRP A 285 29.05 -15.43 1.71
N ALA A 286 29.58 -14.62 0.79
CA ALA A 286 30.90 -13.99 0.86
C ALA A 286 30.86 -12.58 0.24
N ALA A 287 31.93 -11.81 0.47
CA ALA A 287 32.09 -10.47 -0.07
C ALA A 287 33.56 -10.16 -0.44
N ALA A 288 33.79 -9.76 -1.69
CA ALA A 288 35.09 -9.31 -2.20
C ALA A 288 35.05 -7.82 -2.58
N VAL A 289 36.21 -7.17 -2.70
CA VAL A 289 36.32 -5.75 -3.07
C VAL A 289 37.11 -5.59 -4.35
N TYR A 290 36.65 -4.71 -5.22
CA TYR A 290 37.17 -4.48 -6.56
C TYR A 290 37.52 -3.01 -6.80
N THR A 291 38.59 -2.75 -7.57
CA THR A 291 38.99 -1.40 -8.01
C THR A 291 38.19 -0.89 -9.20
N ILE A 292 37.78 -1.81 -10.08
CA ILE A 292 36.89 -1.59 -11.23
C ILE A 292 35.91 -2.77 -11.23
N PHE A 293 34.62 -2.50 -11.38
CA PHE A 293 33.56 -3.49 -11.41
C PHE A 293 32.37 -2.98 -12.22
N SER A 294 31.40 -3.86 -12.52
CA SER A 294 30.16 -3.50 -13.20
C SER A 294 28.96 -3.52 -12.27
N GLU A 295 28.04 -2.58 -12.49
CA GLU A 295 26.68 -2.61 -11.96
C GLU A 295 25.68 -3.22 -12.98
N ASP A 296 26.06 -3.31 -14.26
CA ASP A 296 25.44 -4.27 -15.18
C ASP A 296 25.92 -5.69 -14.83
N TYR A 297 25.01 -6.47 -14.25
CA TYR A 297 25.21 -7.87 -13.89
C TYR A 297 25.38 -8.81 -15.08
N GLY A 298 24.87 -8.45 -16.27
CA GLY A 298 25.08 -9.20 -17.50
C GLY A 298 26.55 -9.22 -17.93
N ALA A 299 27.26 -8.11 -17.75
CA ALA A 299 28.68 -7.98 -18.07
C ALA A 299 29.63 -8.73 -17.10
N LEU A 300 29.18 -9.18 -15.93
CA LEU A 300 30.09 -9.77 -14.91
C LEU A 300 30.66 -11.14 -15.27
N GLY A 301 29.89 -11.97 -16.00
CA GLY A 301 30.26 -13.36 -16.26
C GLY A 301 30.35 -14.20 -14.98
N VAL A 302 29.29 -14.24 -14.18
CA VAL A 302 29.30 -14.90 -12.87
C VAL A 302 29.34 -16.43 -13.01
N LYS A 303 30.30 -17.07 -12.33
CA LYS A 303 30.50 -18.52 -12.40
C LYS A 303 29.40 -19.30 -11.64
N PRO A 304 28.70 -20.27 -12.26
CA PRO A 304 27.57 -20.98 -11.63
C PRO A 304 27.95 -21.92 -10.48
N CYS A 305 29.14 -22.49 -10.51
CA CYS A 305 29.52 -23.65 -9.69
C CYS A 305 31.06 -23.77 -9.61
N LYS A 306 31.59 -24.51 -8.62
CA LYS A 306 33.01 -24.91 -8.62
C LYS A 306 33.16 -26.32 -9.21
N ASP A 307 33.26 -26.39 -10.54
CA ASP A 307 33.62 -27.58 -11.30
C ASP A 307 34.33 -27.17 -12.61
N GLU A 308 35.31 -27.94 -13.07
CA GLU A 308 36.10 -27.65 -14.29
C GLU A 308 35.43 -28.11 -15.59
N LYS A 309 34.37 -28.94 -15.52
CA LYS A 309 33.78 -29.63 -16.68
C LYS A 309 32.27 -29.42 -16.78
N ALA A 310 31.58 -29.48 -15.64
CA ALA A 310 30.13 -29.30 -15.54
C ALA A 310 29.70 -27.82 -15.41
N CYS A 311 30.59 -26.86 -15.66
CA CYS A 311 30.32 -25.43 -15.54
C CYS A 311 30.64 -24.63 -16.81
N GLN A 312 29.90 -23.54 -17.02
CA GLN A 312 30.07 -22.57 -18.11
C GLN A 312 31.50 -22.02 -18.23
N TYR A 313 32.24 -21.93 -17.12
CA TYR A 313 33.63 -21.48 -17.08
C TYR A 313 34.51 -22.61 -16.55
N GLN A 314 35.36 -23.15 -17.42
CA GLN A 314 36.15 -24.37 -17.19
C GLN A 314 37.49 -24.03 -16.51
N ASN A 315 37.43 -23.76 -15.21
CA ASN A 315 38.57 -23.49 -14.33
C ASN A 315 38.23 -23.91 -12.88
N ASP A 316 39.18 -23.82 -11.94
CA ASP A 316 38.95 -24.17 -10.52
C ASP A 316 38.40 -23.00 -9.66
N ASP A 317 38.06 -21.84 -10.25
CA ASP A 317 37.62 -20.68 -9.46
C ASP A 317 36.29 -20.94 -8.71
N PRO A 318 36.03 -20.28 -7.57
CA PRO A 318 34.82 -20.52 -6.79
C PRO A 318 33.51 -20.15 -7.52
N ALA A 319 32.40 -20.81 -7.14
CA ALA A 319 31.06 -20.36 -7.52
C ALA A 319 30.81 -18.91 -7.08
N GLY A 320 30.15 -18.11 -7.91
CA GLY A 320 29.96 -16.67 -7.69
C GLY A 320 31.12 -15.79 -8.15
N THR A 321 32.20 -16.36 -8.69
CA THR A 321 33.33 -15.58 -9.25
C THR A 321 32.87 -14.75 -10.47
N PRO A 322 33.11 -13.43 -10.50
CA PRO A 322 32.84 -12.58 -11.66
C PRO A 322 34.05 -12.66 -12.62
N GLU A 323 34.00 -13.60 -13.55
CA GLU A 323 35.12 -14.03 -14.40
C GLU A 323 35.76 -12.86 -15.16
N ASN A 324 34.95 -11.91 -15.64
CA ASN A 324 35.40 -10.78 -16.45
C ASN A 324 36.17 -9.71 -15.64
N PHE A 325 36.07 -9.73 -14.30
CA PHE A 325 36.61 -8.68 -13.42
C PHE A 325 37.73 -9.15 -12.48
N LYS A 326 38.12 -10.43 -12.51
CA LYS A 326 39.09 -11.05 -11.58
C LYS A 326 40.40 -10.27 -11.39
N ALA A 327 40.90 -9.60 -12.43
CA ALA A 327 42.13 -8.79 -12.38
C ALA A 327 42.05 -7.54 -11.46
N PHE A 328 40.85 -7.11 -11.08
CA PHE A 328 40.62 -5.89 -10.30
C PHE A 328 40.35 -6.14 -8.80
N VAL A 329 40.40 -7.40 -8.34
CA VAL A 329 40.12 -7.72 -6.93
C VAL A 329 41.26 -7.29 -5.99
N ILE A 330 40.90 -6.71 -4.85
CA ILE A 330 41.81 -6.21 -3.82
C ILE A 330 41.36 -6.66 -2.42
N LYS A 331 42.21 -6.39 -1.43
CA LYS A 331 41.93 -6.65 -0.02
C LYS A 331 40.81 -5.74 0.49
N GLY A 332 39.79 -6.31 1.11
CA GLY A 332 38.61 -5.58 1.61
C GLY A 332 37.43 -6.51 1.87
N ALA A 333 36.39 -6.01 2.55
CA ALA A 333 35.20 -6.78 2.95
C ALA A 333 35.58 -8.10 3.65
N ARG A 334 35.34 -9.26 3.02
CA ARG A 334 35.78 -10.59 3.52
C ARG A 334 36.95 -11.19 2.73
N GLY A 335 37.51 -10.50 1.74
CA GLY A 335 38.61 -10.97 0.89
C GLY A 335 40.00 -10.46 1.27
N SER A 336 41.02 -11.28 1.04
CA SER A 336 42.44 -10.91 1.11
C SER A 336 42.95 -10.15 -0.12
N GLY A 337 42.19 -10.13 -1.22
CA GLY A 337 42.70 -9.86 -2.56
C GLY A 337 43.46 -11.06 -3.14
N GLY A 338 44.01 -10.91 -4.34
CA GLY A 338 44.65 -12.01 -5.08
C GLY A 338 43.59 -13.00 -5.59
N ASN A 339 43.78 -14.30 -5.37
CA ASN A 339 42.87 -15.33 -5.92
C ASN A 339 41.54 -15.49 -5.14
N GLN A 340 41.20 -14.57 -4.24
CA GLN A 340 39.94 -14.59 -3.47
C GLN A 340 38.84 -13.75 -4.15
N TYR A 341 38.41 -14.16 -5.35
CA TYR A 341 37.45 -13.40 -6.18
C TYR A 341 36.05 -13.21 -5.54
N VAL A 342 35.63 -14.12 -4.66
CA VAL A 342 34.39 -13.97 -3.85
C VAL A 342 34.65 -13.56 -2.40
N GLY A 343 35.91 -13.54 -1.96
CA GLY A 343 36.29 -13.39 -0.55
C GLY A 343 36.13 -14.68 0.26
N SER A 344 36.14 -14.57 1.59
CA SER A 344 35.90 -15.71 2.48
C SER A 344 34.42 -15.89 2.82
N TYR A 345 33.96 -17.14 2.82
CA TYR A 345 32.57 -17.50 3.12
C TYR A 345 32.21 -17.32 4.60
N THR A 346 30.92 -17.17 4.88
CA THR A 346 30.31 -17.42 6.19
C THR A 346 30.24 -18.93 6.50
N SER A 347 29.90 -19.28 7.74
CA SER A 347 29.42 -20.62 8.10
C SER A 347 28.15 -20.98 7.30
N GLY A 348 27.90 -22.26 7.05
CA GLY A 348 26.65 -22.72 6.42
C GLY A 348 25.45 -22.72 7.37
N ALA A 349 24.26 -22.40 6.88
CA ALA A 349 22.98 -22.61 7.57
C ALA A 349 22.07 -23.50 6.73
N SER A 350 21.45 -24.51 7.36
CA SER A 350 20.42 -25.32 6.72
C SER A 350 19.06 -24.63 6.81
N VAL A 351 18.24 -24.78 5.77
CA VAL A 351 16.88 -24.24 5.68
C VAL A 351 15.96 -25.30 5.08
N ILE A 352 14.75 -25.42 5.62
CA ILE A 352 13.65 -26.14 4.97
C ILE A 352 12.84 -25.09 4.21
N PRO A 353 12.81 -25.11 2.86
CA PRO A 353 12.00 -24.19 2.06
C PRO A 353 10.52 -24.27 2.45
N MET A 354 9.82 -23.14 2.37
CA MET A 354 8.39 -23.13 2.69
C MET A 354 7.58 -23.79 1.57
N MET A 355 6.79 -24.79 1.92
CA MET A 355 5.62 -25.24 1.14
C MET A 355 4.55 -24.15 1.24
N ALA A 356 3.95 -23.73 0.13
CA ALA A 356 2.86 -22.73 0.17
C ALA A 356 1.52 -23.39 0.58
N PHE A 357 0.84 -22.85 1.62
CA PHE A 357 -0.63 -22.74 1.89
C PHE A 357 -0.85 -22.18 3.33
N THR A 358 -2.09 -21.93 3.82
CA THR A 358 -2.42 -20.67 4.55
C THR A 358 -3.18 -20.67 5.92
N ASP A 359 -2.42 -20.58 7.03
CA ASP A 359 -2.46 -19.61 8.20
C ASP A 359 -3.66 -19.37 9.21
N GLY A 360 -3.47 -19.53 10.55
CA GLY A 360 -4.43 -19.20 11.68
C GLY A 360 -4.51 -20.11 12.97
N VAL A 361 -5.06 -19.68 14.15
CA VAL A 361 -5.11 -20.45 15.48
C VAL A 361 -6.39 -20.17 16.37
N ALA A 362 -6.62 -20.95 17.46
CA ALA A 362 -7.91 -21.17 18.22
C ALA A 362 -8.04 -20.70 19.72
N ILE A 363 -9.01 -21.27 20.49
CA ILE A 363 -9.63 -20.76 21.76
C ILE A 363 -9.38 -21.69 22.99
N ASN A 364 -9.57 -21.22 24.23
CA ASN A 364 -9.22 -21.92 25.49
C ASN A 364 -10.27 -21.82 26.62
N ASP A 365 -11.01 -22.90 26.92
CA ASP A 365 -11.53 -23.22 28.28
C ASP A 365 -11.94 -24.72 28.43
N SER A 366 -11.01 -25.62 28.12
CA SER A 366 -11.18 -27.07 28.34
C SER A 366 -9.82 -27.78 28.34
N PRO A 367 -9.64 -28.90 29.07
CA PRO A 367 -8.41 -29.67 29.00
C PRO A 367 -8.28 -30.31 27.61
N LEU A 368 -7.10 -30.20 26.99
CA LEU A 368 -6.83 -30.82 25.70
C LEU A 368 -7.01 -32.34 25.79
N GLY A 369 -7.76 -32.92 24.84
CA GLY A 369 -7.80 -34.36 24.67
C GLY A 369 -6.43 -34.94 24.25
N PRO A 370 -6.19 -36.26 24.35
CA PRO A 370 -4.88 -36.88 24.11
C PRO A 370 -4.24 -36.60 22.73
N ASN A 371 -5.04 -36.14 21.76
CA ASN A 371 -4.62 -35.81 20.39
C ASN A 371 -4.71 -34.30 20.07
N GLY A 372 -4.83 -33.41 21.07
CA GLY A 372 -4.94 -31.96 20.86
C GLY A 372 -6.36 -31.43 20.59
N VAL A 373 -7.39 -32.12 21.08
CA VAL A 373 -8.81 -31.88 20.76
C VAL A 373 -9.50 -30.95 21.78
N PHE A 374 -10.41 -30.09 21.31
CA PHE A 374 -11.04 -28.99 22.07
C PHE A 374 -12.36 -29.37 22.77
N GLY A 375 -12.27 -30.18 23.83
CA GLY A 375 -13.32 -30.22 24.87
C GLY A 375 -13.83 -31.61 25.28
N PHE A 376 -14.01 -31.78 26.59
CA PHE A 376 -14.78 -32.85 27.22
C PHE A 376 -15.26 -32.40 28.61
N GLY A 377 -16.44 -32.86 29.07
CA GLY A 377 -16.97 -32.52 30.39
C GLY A 377 -18.45 -32.80 30.55
N SER A 378 -18.92 -32.87 31.81
CA SER A 378 -20.32 -33.20 32.14
C SER A 378 -21.33 -32.13 31.68
N ARG A 379 -20.88 -30.88 31.48
CA ARG A 379 -21.65 -29.81 30.86
C ARG A 379 -20.68 -28.80 30.24
N VAL A 380 -20.75 -28.61 28.94
CA VAL A 380 -19.85 -27.72 28.18
C VAL A 380 -20.68 -26.64 27.49
N LYS A 381 -20.14 -25.43 27.39
CA LYS A 381 -20.85 -24.24 26.90
C LYS A 381 -20.00 -23.52 25.86
N TRP A 382 -20.62 -23.19 24.72
CA TRP A 382 -20.06 -22.33 23.68
C TRP A 382 -20.92 -21.08 23.55
N SER A 383 -20.30 -19.92 23.36
CA SER A 383 -21.00 -18.66 23.11
C SER A 383 -20.65 -18.15 21.72
N PHE A 384 -21.67 -17.68 21.00
CA PHE A 384 -21.59 -17.17 19.64
C PHE A 384 -21.99 -15.69 19.68
N ALA A 385 -21.06 -14.83 19.27
CA ALA A 385 -21.23 -13.38 19.19
C ALA A 385 -20.49 -12.86 17.95
N GLY A 386 -21.00 -11.79 17.32
CA GLY A 386 -20.48 -11.32 16.02
C GLY A 386 -20.82 -12.26 14.85
N PHE A 387 -21.94 -12.98 14.93
CA PHE A 387 -22.49 -13.75 13.82
C PHE A 387 -23.46 -12.84 13.05
N ASP A 388 -22.93 -12.06 12.09
CA ASP A 388 -23.65 -11.02 11.31
C ASP A 388 -24.76 -11.60 10.41
N ALA A 389 -25.82 -12.08 11.04
CA ALA A 389 -26.93 -12.78 10.42
C ALA A 389 -28.17 -11.88 10.22
N GLU A 390 -27.99 -10.62 9.84
CA GLU A 390 -28.64 -10.06 8.64
C GLU A 390 -28.40 -8.55 8.50
N THR A 391 -28.04 -8.13 7.29
CA THR A 391 -28.56 -6.89 6.70
C THR A 391 -29.11 -7.16 5.30
N THR A 392 -29.87 -8.26 5.15
CA THR A 392 -30.38 -8.78 3.86
C THR A 392 -31.91 -8.79 3.84
N PRO A 393 -32.59 -7.66 3.55
CA PRO A 393 -34.04 -7.56 3.69
C PRO A 393 -34.81 -8.59 2.85
N GLY A 394 -35.73 -9.32 3.49
CA GLY A 394 -36.74 -10.14 2.82
C GLY A 394 -36.62 -11.65 3.01
N TYR A 395 -35.87 -12.12 4.01
CA TYR A 395 -35.75 -13.55 4.34
C TYR A 395 -36.21 -13.85 5.78
N ALA A 396 -37.02 -14.91 5.92
CA ALA A 396 -37.46 -15.43 7.21
C ALA A 396 -36.66 -16.69 7.59
N ILE A 397 -36.23 -16.80 8.85
CA ILE A 397 -35.53 -17.96 9.39
C ILE A 397 -36.41 -19.20 9.24
N SER A 398 -35.99 -20.15 8.38
CA SER A 398 -36.71 -21.39 8.10
C SER A 398 -36.14 -22.58 8.85
N LYS A 399 -34.85 -22.52 9.21
CA LYS A 399 -34.15 -23.57 9.95
C LYS A 399 -32.99 -23.01 10.77
N VAL A 400 -32.78 -23.53 11.97
CA VAL A 400 -31.56 -23.34 12.76
C VAL A 400 -31.05 -24.70 13.20
N GLU A 401 -29.77 -24.97 12.95
CA GLU A 401 -29.12 -26.24 13.29
C GLU A 401 -27.80 -26.00 14.04
N VAL A 402 -27.53 -26.82 15.04
CA VAL A 402 -26.18 -26.95 15.62
C VAL A 402 -25.40 -27.93 14.78
N VAL A 403 -24.16 -27.57 14.44
CA VAL A 403 -23.19 -28.46 13.79
C VAL A 403 -22.15 -28.84 14.82
N VAL A 404 -21.94 -30.13 15.03
CA VAL A 404 -21.00 -30.68 16.00
C VAL A 404 -20.01 -31.57 15.25
N HIS A 405 -18.72 -31.21 15.27
CA HIS A 405 -17.64 -32.06 14.79
C HIS A 405 -17.12 -32.87 15.98
N ALA A 406 -17.44 -34.17 16.04
CA ALA A 406 -17.14 -35.00 17.22
C ALA A 406 -16.89 -36.48 16.91
N TYR A 407 -16.30 -37.19 17.87
CA TYR A 407 -16.16 -38.66 17.87
C TYR A 407 -16.34 -39.23 19.28
N VAL A 408 -16.46 -40.57 19.38
CA VAL A 408 -16.56 -41.30 20.64
C VAL A 408 -15.57 -42.47 20.66
N ALA A 409 -14.89 -42.68 21.79
CA ALA A 409 -13.92 -43.77 21.92
C ALA A 409 -14.59 -45.16 21.99
N ALA A 410 -15.86 -45.23 22.40
CA ALA A 410 -16.70 -46.42 22.44
C ALA A 410 -18.17 -46.02 22.19
N ARG A 411 -19.05 -47.00 21.89
CA ARG A 411 -20.48 -46.73 21.74
C ARG A 411 -21.07 -46.13 23.02
N ILE A 412 -21.72 -44.98 22.87
CA ILE A 412 -22.53 -44.35 23.91
C ILE A 412 -24.00 -44.77 23.77
N SER A 413 -24.72 -44.74 24.89
CA SER A 413 -26.11 -45.17 25.05
C SER A 413 -27.00 -44.11 25.72
N THR A 414 -26.49 -42.88 25.81
CA THR A 414 -27.15 -41.73 26.45
C THR A 414 -27.11 -40.53 25.50
N ASP A 415 -28.27 -39.88 25.27
CA ASP A 415 -28.36 -38.70 24.42
C ASP A 415 -27.66 -37.48 25.03
N ILE A 416 -27.10 -36.62 24.18
CA ILE A 416 -26.55 -35.33 24.59
C ILE A 416 -27.68 -34.29 24.57
N LYS A 417 -27.89 -33.59 25.68
CA LYS A 417 -28.90 -32.53 25.77
C LYS A 417 -28.32 -31.20 25.33
N ILE A 418 -28.75 -30.67 24.20
CA ILE A 418 -28.33 -29.35 23.70
C ILE A 418 -29.41 -28.32 24.00
N THR A 419 -29.07 -27.25 24.71
CA THR A 419 -29.99 -26.17 25.07
C THR A 419 -29.44 -24.83 24.58
N PRO A 420 -30.09 -24.17 23.59
CA PRO A 420 -29.74 -22.80 23.21
C PRO A 420 -30.30 -21.81 24.23
N ALA A 421 -29.56 -20.74 24.53
CA ALA A 421 -30.00 -19.59 25.31
C ALA A 421 -29.53 -18.29 24.64
N VAL A 422 -30.28 -17.19 24.81
CA VAL A 422 -29.94 -15.87 24.24
C VAL A 422 -30.18 -14.83 25.33
N ALA A 423 -29.21 -13.96 25.58
CA ALA A 423 -29.23 -13.01 26.69
C ALA A 423 -29.62 -13.66 28.04
N GLY A 424 -29.13 -14.88 28.29
CA GLY A 424 -29.45 -15.68 29.48
C GLY A 424 -30.84 -16.36 29.51
N LEU A 425 -31.70 -16.17 28.50
CA LEU A 425 -33.02 -16.80 28.41
C LEU A 425 -32.95 -18.14 27.63
N PRO A 426 -33.17 -19.30 28.28
CA PRO A 426 -33.08 -20.60 27.62
C PRO A 426 -34.29 -20.91 26.75
N GLY A 427 -34.04 -21.45 25.56
CA GLY A 427 -35.03 -22.15 24.74
C GLY A 427 -35.24 -23.60 25.21
N LYS A 428 -36.09 -24.35 24.51
CA LYS A 428 -36.32 -25.77 24.79
C LYS A 428 -35.06 -26.59 24.49
N THR A 429 -34.64 -27.42 25.44
CA THR A 429 -33.62 -28.46 25.23
C THR A 429 -34.00 -29.40 24.09
N LYS A 430 -33.00 -29.82 23.31
CA LYS A 430 -33.09 -30.79 22.22
C LYS A 430 -32.07 -31.90 22.44
N ASN A 431 -32.51 -33.15 22.34
CA ASN A 431 -31.62 -34.30 22.40
C ASN A 431 -30.92 -34.50 21.06
N LEU A 432 -29.59 -34.55 21.07
CA LEU A 432 -28.82 -35.20 20.01
C LEU A 432 -28.71 -36.69 20.35
N SER A 433 -29.35 -37.51 19.50
CA SER A 433 -29.41 -38.98 19.68
C SER A 433 -28.02 -39.58 19.86
N HIS A 434 -27.86 -40.44 20.85
CA HIS A 434 -26.61 -41.19 21.08
C HIS A 434 -26.18 -42.00 19.83
N SER A 435 -27.14 -42.46 19.03
CA SER A 435 -26.89 -43.19 17.79
C SER A 435 -26.33 -42.34 16.64
N ALA A 436 -26.36 -41.01 16.73
CA ALA A 436 -25.69 -40.13 15.77
C ALA A 436 -24.16 -40.30 15.77
N PHE A 437 -23.61 -40.87 16.85
CA PHE A 437 -22.19 -41.14 17.02
C PHE A 437 -21.79 -42.57 16.61
N ASP A 438 -22.73 -43.46 16.27
CA ASP A 438 -22.46 -44.87 15.95
C ASP A 438 -21.53 -45.07 14.74
N ALA A 439 -21.51 -44.10 13.82
CA ALA A 439 -20.63 -44.08 12.65
C ALA A 439 -19.19 -43.61 12.96
N TYR A 440 -18.96 -43.04 14.15
CA TYR A 440 -17.71 -42.38 14.56
C TYR A 440 -17.10 -43.02 15.83
N VAL A 441 -17.49 -44.26 16.12
CA VAL A 441 -16.98 -45.07 17.24
C VAL A 441 -15.57 -45.56 16.93
N GLY A 442 -14.58 -45.12 17.72
CA GLY A 442 -13.17 -45.48 17.53
C GLY A 442 -12.57 -44.91 16.24
N ALA A 443 -13.22 -43.94 15.61
CA ALA A 443 -12.70 -43.27 14.42
C ALA A 443 -11.46 -42.44 14.75
N ALA A 444 -10.49 -42.42 13.82
CA ALA A 444 -9.24 -41.65 13.98
C ALA A 444 -9.42 -40.13 13.79
N ARG A 445 -10.63 -39.67 13.47
CA ARG A 445 -11.04 -38.26 13.25
C ARG A 445 -12.53 -38.11 13.60
N ALA A 446 -12.93 -36.89 13.94
CA ALA A 446 -14.33 -36.53 14.12
C ALA A 446 -15.20 -36.68 12.86
N GLY A 447 -16.51 -36.74 13.07
CA GLY A 447 -17.55 -36.64 12.05
C GLY A 447 -18.46 -35.44 12.28
N LEU A 448 -19.05 -34.90 11.21
CA LEU A 448 -19.99 -33.78 11.27
C LEU A 448 -21.41 -34.26 11.53
N ILE A 449 -21.94 -33.89 12.69
CA ILE A 449 -23.27 -34.26 13.19
C ILE A 449 -24.13 -32.99 13.27
N TYR A 450 -25.38 -33.07 12.80
CA TYR A 450 -26.30 -31.93 12.72
C TYR A 450 -27.52 -32.15 13.63
N LEU A 451 -27.83 -31.16 14.47
CA LEU A 451 -29.03 -31.14 15.30
C LEU A 451 -29.92 -29.95 14.93
N ASN A 452 -31.12 -30.22 14.41
CA ASN A 452 -32.11 -29.19 14.15
C ASN A 452 -32.73 -28.67 15.48
N ILE A 453 -32.60 -27.36 15.72
CA ILE A 453 -33.10 -26.65 16.91
C ILE A 453 -34.13 -25.56 16.56
N SER A 454 -34.69 -25.58 15.34
CA SER A 454 -35.58 -24.53 14.81
C SER A 454 -36.84 -24.27 15.65
N ASP A 455 -37.38 -25.28 16.34
CA ASP A 455 -38.58 -25.18 17.18
C ASP A 455 -38.27 -25.02 18.69
N SER A 456 -36.99 -24.86 19.06
CA SER A 456 -36.56 -24.64 20.44
C SER A 456 -36.99 -23.28 21.00
N ARG A 457 -37.02 -22.24 20.16
CA ARG A 457 -37.54 -20.89 20.42
C ARG A 457 -38.14 -20.33 19.12
N ALA A 458 -38.85 -19.22 19.21
CA ALA A 458 -39.13 -18.41 18.02
C ALA A 458 -37.86 -17.61 17.70
N TRP A 459 -37.08 -18.07 16.73
CA TRP A 459 -35.83 -17.44 16.33
C TRP A 459 -36.06 -16.10 15.65
N ARG A 460 -35.17 -15.15 15.92
CA ARG A 460 -35.11 -13.82 15.30
C ARG A 460 -33.69 -13.55 14.84
N TRP A 461 -33.46 -12.68 13.86
CA TRP A 461 -32.10 -12.33 13.46
C TRP A 461 -31.33 -11.65 14.60
N GLY A 462 -32.00 -10.74 15.34
CA GLY A 462 -31.49 -10.19 16.59
C GLY A 462 -31.28 -11.18 17.75
N ASP A 463 -31.62 -12.48 17.61
CA ASP A 463 -31.19 -13.49 18.59
C ASP A 463 -29.70 -13.85 18.44
N PHE A 464 -29.10 -13.63 17.26
CA PHE A 464 -27.68 -13.91 17.00
C PHE A 464 -26.77 -12.75 17.44
N ASP A 465 -27.32 -11.54 17.59
CA ASP A 465 -26.64 -10.34 18.10
C ASP A 465 -26.49 -10.31 19.63
N ASN A 466 -27.25 -11.14 20.35
CA ASN A 466 -27.50 -10.99 21.80
C ASN A 466 -26.96 -12.18 22.64
N ASP A 467 -25.65 -12.44 22.54
CA ASP A 467 -24.94 -13.51 23.26
C ASP A 467 -25.66 -14.87 23.18
N LEU A 468 -25.63 -15.48 22.00
CA LEU A 468 -26.24 -16.80 21.78
C LEU A 468 -25.34 -17.90 22.36
N GLU A 469 -25.83 -18.58 23.39
CA GLU A 469 -25.12 -19.65 24.09
C GLU A 469 -25.68 -21.01 23.72
N LEU A 470 -24.82 -21.98 23.39
CA LEU A 470 -25.17 -23.40 23.31
C LEU A 470 -24.61 -24.14 24.52
N VAL A 471 -25.50 -24.71 25.34
CA VAL A 471 -25.15 -25.57 26.47
C VAL A 471 -25.36 -27.02 26.07
N LEU A 472 -24.28 -27.81 26.05
CA LEU A 472 -24.32 -29.27 25.89
C LEU A 472 -24.19 -29.92 27.26
N ASP A 473 -25.24 -30.59 27.72
CA ASP A 473 -25.34 -31.29 29.00
C ASP A 473 -25.18 -32.81 28.78
N GLN A 474 -24.10 -33.36 29.34
CA GLN A 474 -23.76 -34.78 29.39
C GLN A 474 -24.01 -35.39 30.79
N SER A 475 -24.64 -34.67 31.75
CA SER A 475 -24.73 -35.11 33.16
C SER A 475 -25.49 -36.42 33.41
N GLY A 476 -26.20 -36.94 32.40
CA GLY A 476 -26.83 -38.27 32.43
C GLY A 476 -25.94 -39.42 31.96
N PHE A 477 -24.75 -39.13 31.41
CA PHE A 477 -23.83 -40.13 30.87
C PHE A 477 -23.36 -41.12 31.94
N LYS A 478 -23.12 -42.36 31.54
CA LYS A 478 -22.48 -43.38 32.38
C LYS A 478 -21.01 -43.01 32.59
N SER A 479 -20.40 -43.47 33.68
CA SER A 479 -19.02 -43.12 34.08
C SER A 479 -17.91 -43.58 33.12
N ASN A 480 -18.27 -44.21 32.00
CA ASN A 480 -17.39 -44.67 30.92
C ASN A 480 -17.81 -44.14 29.53
N GLU A 481 -18.83 -43.29 29.44
CA GLU A 481 -19.28 -42.64 28.20
C GLU A 481 -18.61 -41.27 28.10
N VAL A 482 -17.91 -41.01 26.98
CA VAL A 482 -17.23 -39.73 26.72
C VAL A 482 -17.37 -39.40 25.23
N VAL A 483 -17.74 -38.16 24.94
CA VAL A 483 -17.76 -37.56 23.59
C VAL A 483 -16.68 -36.49 23.53
N PHE A 484 -15.87 -36.53 22.48
CA PHE A 484 -14.81 -35.56 22.21
C PHE A 484 -15.25 -34.62 21.08
N TYR A 485 -15.00 -33.33 21.24
CA TYR A 485 -15.40 -32.29 20.28
C TYR A 485 -14.18 -31.66 19.62
N ASP A 486 -14.12 -31.73 18.29
CA ASP A 486 -13.11 -31.06 17.47
C ASP A 486 -13.53 -29.60 17.19
N ALA A 487 -14.83 -29.36 16.96
CA ALA A 487 -15.42 -28.04 16.74
C ALA A 487 -16.94 -28.06 16.94
N ILE A 488 -17.54 -26.91 17.29
CA ILE A 488 -19.01 -26.71 17.29
C ILE A 488 -19.33 -25.37 16.61
N GLY A 489 -20.37 -25.37 15.77
CA GLY A 489 -20.85 -24.20 15.04
C GLY A 489 -22.37 -24.18 14.88
N LEU A 490 -22.87 -23.13 14.24
CA LEU A 490 -24.29 -22.94 13.92
C LEU A 490 -24.48 -22.86 12.40
N ARG A 491 -25.60 -23.41 11.93
CA ARG A 491 -26.06 -23.30 10.55
C ARG A 491 -27.50 -22.78 10.56
N VAL A 492 -27.68 -21.55 10.10
CA VAL A 492 -29.01 -20.97 9.86
C VAL A 492 -29.37 -21.13 8.38
N THR A 493 -30.64 -21.42 8.11
CA THR A 493 -31.24 -21.41 6.78
C THR A 493 -32.42 -20.45 6.82
N ALA A 494 -32.58 -19.65 5.76
CA ALA A 494 -33.70 -18.74 5.59
C ALA A 494 -34.36 -18.95 4.23
N VAL A 495 -35.61 -18.49 4.09
CA VAL A 495 -36.38 -18.51 2.83
C VAL A 495 -37.01 -17.14 2.58
N PRO A 496 -37.27 -16.74 1.33
CA PRO A 496 -37.92 -15.46 1.03
C PRO A 496 -39.28 -15.34 1.74
N GLY A 497 -39.47 -14.25 2.48
CA GLY A 497 -40.66 -14.03 3.31
C GLY A 497 -40.53 -12.83 4.24
N VAL A 498 -41.64 -12.43 4.85
CA VAL A 498 -41.67 -11.42 5.91
C VAL A 498 -41.54 -12.13 7.26
N ASP A 499 -40.84 -11.53 8.21
CA ASP A 499 -40.79 -12.02 9.59
C ASP A 499 -42.10 -11.68 10.36
N ALA A 500 -42.11 -11.94 11.67
CA ALA A 500 -43.29 -11.70 12.51
C ALA A 500 -43.56 -10.21 12.86
N THR A 501 -42.77 -9.25 12.37
CA THR A 501 -42.85 -7.83 12.76
C THR A 501 -43.56 -6.94 11.73
N GLY A 502 -43.51 -7.28 10.45
CA GLY A 502 -44.40 -6.73 9.42
C GLY A 502 -44.14 -5.28 8.96
N ASP A 503 -42.93 -4.75 9.15
CA ASP A 503 -42.56 -3.41 8.66
C ASP A 503 -42.38 -3.36 7.12
N THR A 504 -42.38 -2.17 6.51
CA THR A 504 -42.54 -1.98 5.06
C THR A 504 -41.53 -1.06 4.38
N THR A 505 -41.04 -1.50 3.20
CA THR A 505 -40.18 -0.79 2.23
C THR A 505 -38.75 -0.42 2.68
N PRO A 506 -37.75 -0.37 1.77
CA PRO A 506 -37.84 -0.23 0.31
C PRO A 506 -38.14 -1.50 -0.48
N THR A 507 -38.80 -1.33 -1.63
CA THR A 507 -38.85 -2.32 -2.70
C THR A 507 -37.44 -2.63 -3.21
N ALA A 508 -37.15 -3.87 -3.58
CA ALA A 508 -35.91 -4.22 -4.27
C ALA A 508 -35.70 -3.32 -5.50
N LEU A 509 -34.51 -2.70 -5.62
CA LEU A 509 -34.14 -1.92 -6.81
C LEU A 509 -34.24 -2.82 -8.05
N PRO A 510 -34.86 -2.36 -9.16
CA PRO A 510 -35.05 -3.21 -10.33
C PRO A 510 -33.72 -3.75 -10.87
N LYS A 511 -33.50 -5.07 -10.71
CA LYS A 511 -32.49 -5.85 -11.44
C LYS A 511 -32.91 -5.92 -12.91
N ALA A 512 -32.59 -4.85 -13.64
CA ALA A 512 -32.82 -4.72 -15.07
C ALA A 512 -31.48 -4.84 -15.83
N ALA A 513 -31.49 -5.60 -16.91
CA ALA A 513 -30.39 -5.61 -17.86
C ALA A 513 -30.21 -4.22 -18.49
N ILE A 514 -28.96 -3.83 -18.73
CA ILE A 514 -28.61 -2.60 -19.44
C ILE A 514 -28.58 -2.89 -20.93
N ASP A 515 -29.26 -2.04 -21.71
CA ASP A 515 -29.23 -2.09 -23.17
C ASP A 515 -27.86 -1.64 -23.70
N VAL A 516 -26.97 -2.61 -23.87
CA VAL A 516 -25.61 -2.41 -24.40
C VAL A 516 -25.57 -2.13 -25.90
N SER A 517 -26.68 -2.33 -26.64
CA SER A 517 -26.71 -2.16 -28.11
C SER A 517 -26.58 -0.70 -28.58
N ARG A 518 -26.62 0.25 -27.63
CA ARG A 518 -26.68 1.70 -27.88
C ARG A 518 -25.43 2.45 -27.42
N LEU A 519 -24.49 1.74 -26.79
CA LEU A 519 -23.23 2.30 -26.31
C LEU A 519 -22.38 2.84 -27.48
N ILE A 520 -21.72 3.97 -27.24
CA ILE A 520 -20.63 4.49 -28.09
C ILE A 520 -19.28 4.31 -27.38
N ASN A 521 -19.28 4.30 -26.05
CA ASN A 521 -18.07 4.17 -25.24
C ASN A 521 -17.54 2.73 -25.27
N VAL A 522 -16.64 2.48 -26.21
CA VAL A 522 -15.96 1.20 -26.43
C VAL A 522 -15.22 0.70 -25.19
N TYR A 523 -14.71 1.61 -24.34
CA TYR A 523 -14.05 1.26 -23.07
C TYR A 523 -14.88 0.28 -22.22
N ASN A 524 -16.22 0.40 -22.20
CA ASN A 524 -17.09 -0.49 -21.43
C ASN A 524 -17.02 -1.96 -21.91
N GLN A 525 -16.73 -2.17 -23.19
CA GLN A 525 -16.57 -3.48 -23.81
C GLN A 525 -15.11 -3.95 -23.73
N ALA A 526 -14.15 -3.06 -23.96
CA ALA A 526 -12.71 -3.32 -23.85
C ALA A 526 -12.32 -3.79 -22.43
N VAL A 527 -12.80 -3.11 -21.38
CA VAL A 527 -12.61 -3.56 -19.97
C VAL A 527 -13.60 -4.63 -19.52
N ARG A 528 -14.46 -5.10 -20.45
CA ARG A 528 -15.45 -6.19 -20.28
C ARG A 528 -16.53 -5.95 -19.21
N ALA A 529 -16.77 -4.70 -18.84
CA ALA A 529 -17.84 -4.27 -17.92
C ALA A 529 -19.24 -4.70 -18.39
N THR A 530 -19.51 -4.59 -19.70
CA THR A 530 -20.81 -4.93 -20.29
C THR A 530 -21.26 -6.36 -20.08
N THR A 531 -20.33 -7.30 -19.84
CA THR A 531 -20.63 -8.69 -19.53
C THR A 531 -21.25 -8.80 -18.14
N VAL A 532 -20.53 -8.35 -17.10
CA VAL A 532 -20.96 -8.49 -15.69
C VAL A 532 -22.20 -7.66 -15.34
N TRP A 533 -22.46 -6.57 -16.09
CA TRP A 533 -23.71 -5.79 -16.00
C TRP A 533 -24.98 -6.60 -16.24
N ASN A 534 -24.89 -7.60 -17.13
CA ASN A 534 -26.00 -8.35 -17.69
C ASN A 534 -25.96 -9.86 -17.35
N GLU A 535 -24.93 -10.29 -16.60
CA GLU A 535 -24.73 -11.66 -16.18
C GLU A 535 -25.65 -12.01 -14.99
N ALA A 536 -26.50 -13.01 -15.19
CA ALA A 536 -27.41 -13.52 -14.17
C ALA A 536 -26.69 -14.56 -13.29
N PRO A 537 -26.96 -14.62 -11.97
CA PRO A 537 -28.05 -13.93 -11.25
C PRO A 537 -27.66 -12.57 -10.64
N ALA A 538 -26.40 -12.17 -10.74
CA ALA A 538 -25.86 -11.04 -9.98
C ALA A 538 -26.33 -9.68 -10.49
N TYR A 539 -26.20 -9.41 -11.80
CA TYR A 539 -26.34 -8.08 -12.42
C TYR A 539 -25.48 -7.02 -11.69
N LEU A 540 -24.17 -7.13 -11.84
CA LEU A 540 -23.20 -6.24 -11.19
C LEU A 540 -23.17 -4.90 -11.92
N GLN A 541 -23.70 -3.84 -11.31
CA GLN A 541 -23.76 -2.49 -11.87
C GLN A 541 -23.34 -1.42 -10.83
N GLY A 542 -22.82 -1.83 -9.66
CA GLY A 542 -22.35 -1.00 -8.56
C GLY A 542 -23.35 -0.81 -7.41
N GLN A 543 -24.50 -1.51 -7.42
CA GLN A 543 -25.56 -1.33 -6.42
C GLN A 543 -25.03 -1.51 -4.98
N GLY A 544 -25.41 -0.61 -4.07
CA GLY A 544 -25.09 -0.69 -2.64
C GLY A 544 -23.71 -0.12 -2.25
N VAL A 545 -22.76 -0.07 -3.19
CA VAL A 545 -21.47 0.60 -3.02
C VAL A 545 -21.60 2.12 -3.20
N THR A 546 -20.79 2.90 -2.47
CA THR A 546 -20.67 4.36 -2.62
C THR A 546 -19.24 4.77 -2.92
N VAL A 547 -19.04 5.56 -3.99
CA VAL A 547 -17.76 6.11 -4.45
C VAL A 547 -17.63 7.60 -4.10
N ALA A 548 -16.70 8.02 -3.23
CA ALA A 548 -16.46 9.46 -2.95
C ALA A 548 -15.38 10.11 -3.85
N VAL A 549 -15.80 10.90 -4.82
CA VAL A 549 -14.92 11.63 -5.77
C VAL A 549 -14.35 12.88 -5.10
N VAL A 550 -13.02 13.06 -5.08
CA VAL A 550 -12.32 14.18 -4.40
C VAL A 550 -11.61 15.08 -5.44
N ASP A 551 -12.30 16.12 -5.89
CA ASP A 551 -12.09 16.73 -7.23
C ASP A 551 -12.55 18.22 -7.27
N SER A 552 -12.71 18.81 -8.46
CA SER A 552 -13.28 20.14 -8.73
C SER A 552 -14.74 20.32 -8.31
N GLY A 553 -15.44 19.23 -8.03
CA GLY A 553 -16.85 19.20 -7.67
C GLY A 553 -17.65 18.19 -8.48
N SER A 554 -18.94 18.06 -8.18
CA SER A 554 -19.89 17.37 -9.04
C SER A 554 -21.30 17.89 -8.77
N VAL A 555 -22.06 18.13 -9.83
CA VAL A 555 -23.42 18.68 -9.78
C VAL A 555 -24.50 17.62 -9.94
N LYS A 556 -25.67 17.85 -9.34
CA LYS A 556 -26.85 17.01 -9.59
C LYS A 556 -27.27 17.10 -11.06
N ASN A 557 -27.09 16.01 -11.78
CA ASN A 557 -27.35 15.84 -13.20
C ASN A 557 -28.26 14.61 -13.43
N LYS A 558 -28.75 14.37 -14.66
CA LYS A 558 -29.69 13.26 -14.91
C LYS A 558 -29.03 11.88 -14.86
N ASP A 559 -27.72 11.79 -15.12
CA ASP A 559 -26.97 10.53 -15.27
C ASP A 559 -26.53 9.95 -13.93
N LEU A 560 -26.36 10.80 -12.90
CA LEU A 560 -26.24 10.37 -11.50
C LEU A 560 -27.59 10.38 -10.79
N GLY A 561 -28.47 11.33 -11.11
CA GLY A 561 -29.80 11.45 -10.53
C GLY A 561 -29.77 11.53 -9.00
N GLY A 562 -30.49 10.61 -8.34
CA GLY A 562 -30.49 10.49 -6.87
C GLY A 562 -29.24 9.84 -6.28
N ARG A 563 -28.37 9.23 -7.10
CA ARG A 563 -27.17 8.51 -6.65
C ARG A 563 -26.00 9.43 -6.30
N LEU A 564 -26.03 10.72 -6.69
CA LEU A 564 -25.19 11.74 -6.05
C LEU A 564 -25.75 12.05 -4.66
N ILE A 565 -25.49 11.16 -3.70
CA ILE A 565 -26.16 11.13 -2.39
C ILE A 565 -25.68 12.24 -1.45
N LYS A 566 -24.45 12.73 -1.64
CA LYS A 566 -23.88 13.82 -0.85
C LYS A 566 -22.89 14.65 -1.68
N SER A 567 -22.91 15.95 -1.45
CA SER A 567 -21.83 16.86 -1.84
C SER A 567 -21.34 17.61 -0.59
N ILE A 568 -20.03 17.80 -0.48
CA ILE A 568 -19.38 18.73 0.44
C ILE A 568 -18.30 19.52 -0.30
N ASN A 569 -17.92 20.68 0.24
CA ASN A 569 -16.80 21.48 -0.23
C ASN A 569 -15.97 21.93 0.97
N LEU A 570 -14.65 21.90 0.81
CA LEU A 570 -13.67 22.25 1.84
C LEU A 570 -12.70 23.35 1.37
N HIS A 571 -12.77 23.78 0.10
CA HIS A 571 -11.95 24.88 -0.38
C HIS A 571 -12.55 26.24 0.02
N PRO A 572 -11.81 27.11 0.75
CA PRO A 572 -12.38 28.29 1.39
C PRO A 572 -12.78 29.43 0.43
N SER A 573 -12.15 29.52 -0.75
CA SER A 573 -12.32 30.62 -1.72
C SER A 573 -13.56 30.50 -2.61
N TYR A 574 -14.64 29.84 -2.16
CA TYR A 574 -15.77 29.47 -3.02
C TYR A 574 -17.14 29.55 -2.34
N HIS A 575 -18.19 29.87 -3.11
CA HIS A 575 -19.45 30.41 -2.57
C HIS A 575 -20.77 29.89 -3.20
N ASP A 576 -20.78 28.94 -4.15
CA ASP A 576 -22.04 28.34 -4.65
C ASP A 576 -22.10 26.79 -4.55
N SER A 577 -22.69 26.08 -5.52
CA SER A 577 -22.75 24.61 -5.56
C SER A 577 -22.60 24.02 -6.97
N ALA A 578 -22.04 24.79 -7.91
CA ALA A 578 -21.74 24.36 -9.27
C ALA A 578 -20.27 23.93 -9.41
N ASP A 579 -20.05 22.77 -10.02
CA ASP A 579 -18.76 22.41 -10.61
C ASP A 579 -18.58 23.26 -11.87
N ARG A 580 -17.95 24.42 -11.70
CA ARG A 580 -17.73 25.43 -12.75
C ARG A 580 -16.54 25.10 -13.64
N TYR A 581 -15.67 24.21 -13.18
CA TYR A 581 -14.56 23.67 -13.95
C TYR A 581 -15.03 22.49 -14.83
N GLY A 582 -15.69 21.50 -14.23
CA GLY A 582 -16.39 20.41 -14.93
C GLY A 582 -15.72 19.03 -14.84
N HIS A 583 -14.45 18.98 -14.43
CA HIS A 583 -13.65 17.74 -14.39
C HIS A 583 -14.23 16.69 -13.44
N GLY A 584 -14.57 17.07 -12.20
CA GLY A 584 -15.15 16.13 -11.24
C GLY A 584 -16.55 15.65 -11.59
N THR A 585 -17.34 16.42 -12.36
CA THR A 585 -18.58 15.92 -12.99
C THR A 585 -18.28 14.85 -14.06
N PHE A 586 -17.20 15.02 -14.82
CA PHE A 586 -16.74 14.07 -15.82
C PHE A 586 -16.25 12.77 -15.18
N VAL A 587 -15.32 12.85 -14.23
CA VAL A 587 -14.79 11.72 -13.45
C VAL A 587 -15.94 10.95 -12.78
N ALA A 588 -16.83 11.65 -12.06
CA ALA A 588 -17.98 11.03 -11.42
C ALA A 588 -18.93 10.29 -12.38
N THR A 589 -19.03 10.72 -13.65
CA THR A 589 -19.89 10.06 -14.64
C THR A 589 -19.20 8.95 -15.42
N ILE A 590 -17.86 8.92 -15.52
CA ILE A 590 -17.14 7.70 -15.93
C ILE A 590 -17.35 6.59 -14.89
N ILE A 591 -17.35 6.94 -13.59
CA ILE A 591 -17.64 5.98 -12.52
C ILE A 591 -19.09 5.52 -12.59
N GLY A 592 -20.05 6.45 -12.50
CA GLY A 592 -21.44 6.14 -12.15
C GLY A 592 -22.53 6.68 -13.07
N GLY A 593 -22.21 7.26 -14.23
CA GLY A 593 -23.22 7.81 -15.13
C GLY A 593 -24.09 6.73 -15.78
N ASP A 594 -25.42 6.83 -15.69
CA ASP A 594 -26.34 5.89 -16.37
C ASP A 594 -26.76 6.33 -17.78
N GLY A 595 -26.12 7.36 -18.34
CA GLY A 595 -26.29 7.81 -19.72
C GLY A 595 -27.65 8.45 -20.03
N LYS A 596 -28.43 8.87 -19.03
CA LYS A 596 -29.80 9.38 -19.20
C LYS A 596 -29.91 10.67 -20.03
N HIS A 597 -28.91 11.54 -20.03
CA HIS A 597 -28.82 12.70 -20.94
C HIS A 597 -28.62 12.26 -22.41
N SER A 598 -27.98 11.11 -22.68
CA SER A 598 -27.76 10.57 -24.02
C SER A 598 -28.73 9.46 -24.45
N ASN A 599 -29.66 9.07 -23.56
CA ASN A 599 -30.53 7.91 -23.74
C ASN A 599 -29.72 6.60 -23.90
N GLY A 600 -28.72 6.40 -23.02
CA GLY A 600 -27.97 5.16 -22.87
C GLY A 600 -26.72 5.00 -23.75
N ARG A 601 -26.20 6.08 -24.36
CA ARG A 601 -25.05 5.99 -25.29
C ARG A 601 -23.69 6.16 -24.60
N TYR A 602 -23.66 6.97 -23.55
CA TYR A 602 -22.48 7.26 -22.74
C TYR A 602 -22.76 6.83 -21.29
N ILE A 603 -22.53 5.54 -21.01
CA ILE A 603 -22.72 4.92 -19.70
C ILE A 603 -21.34 4.71 -19.05
N GLY A 604 -21.24 5.03 -17.75
CA GLY A 604 -20.08 4.80 -16.90
C GLY A 604 -20.00 3.35 -16.40
N VAL A 605 -18.85 2.94 -15.89
CA VAL A 605 -18.50 1.53 -15.65
C VAL A 605 -19.33 0.88 -14.52
N ALA A 606 -19.78 1.63 -13.51
CA ALA A 606 -20.64 1.16 -12.42
C ALA A 606 -21.95 2.00 -12.32
N PRO A 607 -22.86 1.89 -13.31
CA PRO A 607 -23.95 2.86 -13.54
C PRO A 607 -25.15 2.77 -12.56
N LYS A 608 -24.99 2.09 -11.43
CA LYS A 608 -25.92 2.05 -10.28
C LYS A 608 -25.23 2.32 -8.94
N THR A 609 -23.91 2.56 -8.92
CA THR A 609 -23.19 2.97 -7.70
C THR A 609 -23.64 4.34 -7.19
N ASN A 610 -23.53 4.55 -5.89
CA ASN A 610 -23.69 5.87 -5.30
C ASN A 610 -22.41 6.69 -5.48
N ILE A 611 -22.54 8.00 -5.62
CA ILE A 611 -21.44 8.96 -5.68
C ILE A 611 -21.55 9.94 -4.52
N ILE A 612 -20.43 10.25 -3.88
CA ILE A 612 -20.25 11.44 -3.06
C ILE A 612 -19.30 12.38 -3.79
N ASN A 613 -19.59 13.69 -3.75
CA ASN A 613 -18.68 14.74 -4.17
C ASN A 613 -17.97 15.35 -2.93
N VAL A 614 -16.64 15.35 -2.95
CA VAL A 614 -15.76 15.98 -1.96
C VAL A 614 -14.93 17.03 -2.69
N ARG A 615 -15.45 18.25 -2.82
CA ARG A 615 -14.73 19.31 -3.51
C ARG A 615 -13.56 19.82 -2.67
N VAL A 616 -12.36 19.80 -3.25
CA VAL A 616 -11.09 20.20 -2.60
C VAL A 616 -10.36 21.33 -3.33
N SER A 617 -10.90 21.82 -4.44
CA SER A 617 -10.30 22.92 -5.23
C SER A 617 -11.25 24.10 -5.47
N ASP A 618 -10.66 25.23 -5.86
CA ASP A 618 -11.37 26.46 -6.23
C ASP A 618 -12.05 26.40 -7.62
N ASP A 619 -12.54 27.54 -8.12
CA ASP A 619 -13.23 27.65 -9.42
C ASP A 619 -12.29 27.63 -10.64
N GLN A 620 -10.97 27.56 -10.43
CA GLN A 620 -9.99 27.28 -11.48
C GLN A 620 -9.47 25.85 -11.41
N GLY A 621 -9.61 25.19 -10.26
CA GLY A 621 -9.13 23.83 -9.99
C GLY A 621 -7.96 23.77 -9.00
N MET A 622 -7.47 24.91 -8.50
CA MET A 622 -6.32 24.98 -7.59
C MET A 622 -6.64 24.40 -6.20
N SER A 623 -5.68 23.70 -5.61
CA SER A 623 -5.77 23.11 -4.26
C SER A 623 -4.40 23.15 -3.54
N THR A 624 -4.36 22.66 -2.30
CA THR A 624 -3.14 22.43 -1.50
C THR A 624 -3.26 21.10 -0.76
N GLU A 625 -2.13 20.52 -0.35
CA GLU A 625 -2.13 19.24 0.37
C GLU A 625 -3.02 19.28 1.63
N SER A 626 -3.04 20.40 2.36
CA SER A 626 -3.88 20.56 3.55
C SER A 626 -5.39 20.49 3.26
N VAL A 627 -5.87 21.01 2.12
CA VAL A 627 -7.29 20.94 1.75
C VAL A 627 -7.65 19.52 1.27
N VAL A 628 -6.75 18.85 0.54
CA VAL A 628 -6.95 17.45 0.14
C VAL A 628 -6.98 16.50 1.35
N VAL A 629 -6.03 16.64 2.28
CA VAL A 629 -6.00 15.85 3.53
C VAL A 629 -7.25 16.13 4.38
N SER A 630 -7.82 17.35 4.33
CA SER A 630 -9.11 17.64 4.94
C SER A 630 -10.27 16.89 4.26
N GLY A 631 -10.24 16.71 2.94
CA GLY A 631 -11.19 15.87 2.18
C GLY A 631 -11.10 14.39 2.55
N LEU A 632 -9.87 13.87 2.65
CA LEU A 632 -9.59 12.51 3.12
C LEU A 632 -10.07 12.29 4.55
N GLN A 633 -9.86 13.26 5.44
CA GLN A 633 -10.39 13.22 6.79
C GLN A 633 -11.93 13.19 6.81
N TRP A 634 -12.59 14.02 6.00
CA TRP A 634 -14.05 14.01 5.92
C TRP A 634 -14.59 12.64 5.46
N ILE A 635 -13.93 12.00 4.49
CA ILE A 635 -14.25 10.63 4.06
C ILE A 635 -14.11 9.65 5.23
N TYR A 636 -12.97 9.66 5.93
CA TYR A 636 -12.74 8.77 7.07
C TYR A 636 -13.80 8.95 8.18
N GLU A 637 -14.16 10.19 8.51
CA GLU A 637 -15.18 10.54 9.51
C GLU A 637 -16.61 10.15 9.10
N ASN A 638 -16.88 9.98 7.79
CA ASN A 638 -18.23 9.73 7.25
C ASN A 638 -18.39 8.37 6.56
N ARG A 639 -17.33 7.53 6.51
CA ARG A 639 -17.30 6.28 5.74
C ARG A 639 -18.45 5.32 6.08
N ASP A 640 -18.68 5.09 7.37
CA ASP A 640 -19.70 4.15 7.88
C ASP A 640 -21.11 4.67 7.56
N LYS A 641 -21.30 5.99 7.67
CA LYS A 641 -22.59 6.68 7.51
C LYS A 641 -23.16 6.62 6.08
N TYR A 642 -22.30 6.56 5.07
CA TYR A 642 -22.72 6.53 3.66
C TYR A 642 -22.29 5.26 2.91
N ASN A 643 -21.83 4.23 3.64
CA ASN A 643 -21.18 3.03 3.09
C ASN A 643 -20.15 3.38 2.00
N ILE A 644 -19.23 4.30 2.30
CA ILE A 644 -18.16 4.69 1.37
C ILE A 644 -17.30 3.44 1.17
N ARG A 645 -17.43 2.83 -0.02
CA ARG A 645 -16.87 1.52 -0.46
C ARG A 645 -16.25 1.58 -1.86
N ALA A 646 -16.14 2.77 -2.46
CA ALA A 646 -15.01 3.20 -3.28
C ALA A 646 -14.78 4.72 -3.07
N ALA A 647 -13.77 5.30 -3.71
CA ALA A 647 -13.67 6.75 -3.89
C ALA A 647 -12.81 7.06 -5.13
N ASN A 648 -12.61 8.34 -5.46
CA ASN A 648 -11.69 8.74 -6.54
C ASN A 648 -11.23 10.18 -6.31
N LEU A 649 -10.11 10.45 -5.61
CA LEU A 649 -9.51 11.80 -5.72
C LEU A 649 -9.07 12.04 -7.16
N SER A 650 -8.65 13.26 -7.46
CA SER A 650 -8.35 13.65 -8.82
C SER A 650 -7.13 14.57 -8.96
N LEU A 651 -5.99 14.15 -8.41
CA LEU A 651 -4.86 15.04 -8.13
C LEU A 651 -3.54 14.31 -7.86
N ASN A 652 -2.42 15.03 -8.02
CA ASN A 652 -1.13 14.76 -7.34
C ASN A 652 -0.53 16.11 -6.88
N SER A 653 0.45 16.08 -5.99
CA SER A 653 1.24 17.23 -5.54
C SER A 653 2.18 17.76 -6.63
N SER A 654 2.50 19.06 -6.59
CA SER A 654 3.57 19.67 -7.39
C SER A 654 4.97 19.18 -7.03
N VAL A 655 5.16 18.68 -5.80
CA VAL A 655 6.49 18.43 -5.23
C VAL A 655 6.73 16.93 -5.13
N ALA A 656 7.77 16.44 -5.79
CA ALA A 656 8.22 15.07 -5.64
C ALA A 656 8.76 14.88 -4.21
N GLN A 657 8.12 14.00 -3.43
CA GLN A 657 8.46 13.78 -2.04
C GLN A 657 8.32 12.29 -1.67
N SER A 658 9.23 11.79 -0.86
CA SER A 658 9.15 10.46 -0.23
C SER A 658 7.79 10.20 0.42
N TYR A 659 7.14 9.07 0.08
CA TYR A 659 5.85 8.69 0.66
C TYR A 659 5.93 8.51 2.18
N HIS A 660 7.10 8.12 2.69
CA HIS A 660 7.39 8.06 4.13
C HIS A 660 7.30 9.42 4.86
N THR A 661 7.37 10.54 4.14
CA THR A 661 7.35 11.90 4.72
C THR A 661 6.27 12.82 4.15
N SER A 662 5.54 12.41 3.11
CA SER A 662 4.44 13.19 2.54
C SER A 662 3.17 13.08 3.41
N PRO A 663 2.57 14.21 3.82
CA PRO A 663 1.27 14.24 4.51
C PRO A 663 0.16 13.60 3.68
N LEU A 664 0.21 13.75 2.35
CA LEU A 664 -0.78 13.21 1.43
C LEU A 664 -0.70 11.68 1.36
N CYS A 665 0.51 11.11 1.21
CA CYS A 665 0.74 9.66 1.32
C CYS A 665 0.25 9.09 2.66
N ALA A 666 0.64 9.71 3.77
CA ALA A 666 0.19 9.31 5.10
C ALA A 666 -1.34 9.36 5.28
N ALA A 667 -2.02 10.33 4.65
CA ALA A 667 -3.47 10.42 4.71
C ALA A 667 -4.16 9.34 3.85
N VAL A 668 -3.62 9.01 2.66
CA VAL A 668 -4.18 7.94 1.83
C VAL A 668 -3.96 6.55 2.45
N GLU A 669 -2.82 6.30 3.09
CA GLU A 669 -2.60 5.08 3.88
C GLU A 669 -3.56 4.95 5.09
N MET A 670 -3.83 6.06 5.79
CA MET A 670 -4.79 6.07 6.90
C MET A 670 -6.21 5.71 6.46
N LEU A 671 -6.56 5.99 5.19
CA LEU A 671 -7.74 5.41 4.57
C LEU A 671 -7.50 3.91 4.31
N TRP A 672 -6.42 3.51 3.61
CA TRP A 672 -6.11 2.10 3.29
C TRP A 672 -6.35 1.14 4.47
N PHE A 673 -5.77 1.46 5.64
CA PHE A 673 -5.86 0.66 6.87
C PHE A 673 -7.22 0.66 7.58
N LYS A 674 -8.19 1.46 7.13
CA LYS A 674 -9.56 1.51 7.68
C LYS A 674 -10.58 0.78 6.81
N GLY A 675 -10.07 -0.10 5.96
CA GLY A 675 -10.82 -0.79 4.94
C GLY A 675 -11.10 0.11 3.77
N ILE A 676 -10.10 0.90 3.36
CA ILE A 676 -10.30 1.96 2.40
C ILE A 676 -9.13 2.01 1.39
N VAL A 677 -9.00 0.99 0.50
CA VAL A 677 -8.17 1.00 -0.75
C VAL A 677 -8.05 2.40 -1.29
N MET A 678 -6.94 2.74 -1.94
CA MET A 678 -6.74 3.98 -2.68
C MET A 678 -6.47 3.63 -4.17
N VAL A 679 -7.24 4.14 -5.13
CA VAL A 679 -7.14 3.92 -6.61
C VAL A 679 -6.50 5.12 -7.38
N VAL A 680 -5.26 5.44 -7.05
CA VAL A 680 -4.54 6.63 -7.51
C VAL A 680 -4.30 6.63 -9.04
N SER A 681 -3.93 7.76 -9.63
CA SER A 681 -3.46 7.89 -11.02
C SER A 681 -1.95 8.08 -11.11
N ALA A 682 -1.36 7.79 -12.28
CA ALA A 682 0.07 7.99 -12.49
C ALA A 682 0.50 9.45 -12.74
N GLY A 683 -0.35 10.29 -13.35
CA GLY A 683 0.06 11.57 -13.92
C GLY A 683 0.49 11.47 -15.39
N ASN A 684 0.84 12.60 -16.02
CA ASN A 684 0.67 12.78 -17.49
C ASN A 684 1.84 13.47 -18.20
N ASN A 685 2.98 13.57 -17.53
CA ASN A 685 4.14 14.29 -18.05
C ASN A 685 5.06 13.39 -18.90
N GLY A 686 4.66 12.13 -19.17
CA GLY A 686 5.51 11.09 -19.76
C GLY A 686 6.71 10.71 -18.88
N THR A 687 6.72 11.14 -17.61
CA THR A 687 7.87 11.06 -16.71
C THR A 687 8.00 9.71 -16.00
N THR A 688 9.25 9.35 -15.70
CA THR A 688 9.63 8.26 -14.77
C THR A 688 9.55 8.66 -13.29
N THR A 689 9.27 9.94 -13.01
CA THR A 689 9.05 10.50 -11.67
C THR A 689 7.55 10.58 -11.41
N LEU A 690 7.15 10.07 -10.24
CA LEU A 690 5.77 10.05 -9.74
C LEU A 690 5.66 10.91 -8.48
N PHE A 691 4.53 11.58 -8.33
CA PHE A 691 4.30 12.60 -7.31
C PHE A 691 3.23 12.13 -6.31
N PRO A 692 3.28 12.51 -5.02
CA PRO A 692 2.29 12.10 -4.03
C PRO A 692 0.84 12.35 -4.49
N PRO A 693 -0.08 11.37 -4.41
CA PRO A 693 0.07 10.02 -3.84
C PRO A 693 0.47 8.92 -4.86
N ALA A 694 0.80 9.22 -6.12
CA ALA A 694 1.09 8.23 -7.18
C ALA A 694 2.32 7.35 -6.91
N ASN A 695 3.27 7.87 -6.14
CA ASN A 695 4.47 7.17 -5.68
C ASN A 695 4.27 6.40 -4.37
N ASP A 696 3.07 6.40 -3.79
CA ASP A 696 2.75 5.62 -2.60
C ASP A 696 2.61 4.13 -2.97
N PRO A 697 3.29 3.20 -2.29
CA PRO A 697 3.25 1.78 -2.66
C PRO A 697 1.97 1.05 -2.22
N TRP A 698 1.18 1.57 -1.28
CA TRP A 698 -0.06 0.90 -0.85
C TRP A 698 -1.16 1.04 -1.90
N VAL A 699 -1.30 2.23 -2.46
CA VAL A 699 -2.36 2.59 -3.42
C VAL A 699 -2.27 1.79 -4.74
N ILE A 700 -3.39 1.61 -5.43
CA ILE A 700 -3.47 1.15 -6.83
C ILE A 700 -3.26 2.37 -7.73
N THR A 701 -2.07 2.63 -8.23
CA THR A 701 -1.80 3.70 -9.20
C THR A 701 -2.22 3.24 -10.60
N VAL A 702 -2.92 4.08 -11.37
CA VAL A 702 -3.52 3.74 -12.67
C VAL A 702 -2.94 4.63 -13.77
N GLY A 703 -2.40 4.00 -14.83
CA GLY A 703 -1.99 4.68 -16.05
C GLY A 703 -3.06 4.66 -17.14
N ALA A 704 -2.78 5.35 -18.26
CA ALA A 704 -3.72 5.49 -19.37
C ALA A 704 -3.30 4.63 -20.58
N ALA A 705 -4.25 3.91 -21.15
CA ALA A 705 -4.18 3.36 -22.50
C ALA A 705 -4.90 4.26 -23.51
N ASP A 706 -4.56 4.10 -24.78
CA ASP A 706 -5.26 4.66 -25.94
C ASP A 706 -5.98 3.52 -26.66
N ASP A 707 -7.32 3.51 -26.60
CA ASP A 707 -8.19 2.45 -27.15
C ASP A 707 -8.47 2.59 -28.66
N GLN A 708 -7.88 3.60 -29.31
CA GLN A 708 -8.12 4.00 -30.71
C GLN A 708 -9.60 4.21 -31.10
N GLY A 709 -10.54 4.15 -30.15
CA GLY A 709 -11.97 4.04 -30.42
C GLY A 709 -12.43 2.67 -30.92
N THR A 710 -11.68 1.57 -30.71
CA THR A 710 -12.07 0.18 -31.05
C THR A 710 -12.40 -0.66 -29.81
N VAL A 711 -12.88 -1.89 -30.03
CA VAL A 711 -13.27 -2.86 -28.98
C VAL A 711 -12.27 -4.02 -28.85
N SER A 712 -11.38 -4.19 -29.85
CA SER A 712 -10.26 -5.13 -29.69
C SER A 712 -9.09 -4.38 -29.08
N LEU A 713 -8.17 -5.10 -28.44
CA LEU A 713 -6.93 -4.53 -27.91
C LEU A 713 -5.75 -4.67 -28.90
N ASP A 714 -6.03 -4.99 -30.16
CA ASP A 714 -5.01 -5.29 -31.18
C ASP A 714 -4.24 -4.04 -31.66
N ASP A 715 -4.88 -2.87 -31.64
CA ASP A 715 -4.31 -1.57 -32.00
C ASP A 715 -4.09 -0.62 -30.80
N ASP A 716 -4.42 -1.06 -29.59
CA ASP A 716 -4.17 -0.35 -28.34
C ASP A 716 -2.69 -0.11 -28.04
N VAL A 717 -2.37 1.03 -27.46
CA VAL A 717 -1.04 1.37 -26.92
C VAL A 717 -1.13 2.03 -25.54
N VAL A 718 -0.11 1.88 -24.69
CA VAL A 718 -0.01 2.73 -23.50
C VAL A 718 0.16 4.18 -23.95
N ALA A 719 -0.70 5.09 -23.48
CA ALA A 719 -0.75 6.46 -23.96
C ALA A 719 0.55 7.22 -23.61
N ASN A 720 1.15 7.90 -24.60
CA ASN A 720 2.48 8.52 -24.46
C ASN A 720 2.59 9.57 -23.33
N PHE A 721 1.47 10.18 -22.91
CA PHE A 721 1.45 11.08 -21.76
C PHE A 721 1.53 10.34 -20.42
N SER A 722 1.05 9.10 -20.32
CA SER A 722 0.96 8.36 -19.05
C SER A 722 2.33 8.26 -18.38
N ALA A 723 2.45 8.85 -17.20
CA ALA A 723 3.62 8.69 -16.35
C ALA A 723 3.71 7.25 -15.83
N PHE A 724 4.91 6.89 -15.40
CA PHE A 724 5.28 5.55 -14.95
C PHE A 724 6.53 5.64 -14.07
N GLY A 725 7.08 4.51 -13.63
CA GLY A 725 8.36 4.46 -12.93
C GLY A 725 8.33 3.53 -11.74
N VAL A 726 9.04 3.94 -10.68
CA VAL A 726 9.31 3.09 -9.52
C VAL A 726 9.14 3.91 -8.24
N ALA A 727 8.28 3.44 -7.34
CA ALA A 727 8.11 3.98 -6.00
C ALA A 727 9.32 3.66 -5.10
N GLU A 728 9.49 4.42 -4.02
CA GLU A 728 10.49 4.13 -3.00
C GLU A 728 10.27 2.72 -2.41
N GLY A 729 11.34 1.94 -2.28
CA GLY A 729 11.26 0.51 -2.01
C GLY A 729 11.33 -0.38 -3.26
N GLY A 730 11.36 0.20 -4.47
CA GLY A 730 11.61 -0.53 -5.71
C GLY A 730 10.35 -1.09 -6.39
N LEU A 731 9.17 -0.59 -6.02
CA LEU A 731 7.88 -1.11 -6.49
C LEU A 731 7.45 -0.39 -7.78
N ALA A 732 7.24 -1.15 -8.85
CA ALA A 732 6.87 -0.61 -10.17
C ALA A 732 5.47 0.05 -10.14
N LYS A 733 5.32 1.12 -10.93
CA LYS A 733 4.12 1.96 -11.00
C LYS A 733 3.90 2.44 -12.45
N PRO A 734 2.65 2.56 -12.95
CA PRO A 734 1.38 2.21 -12.30
C PRO A 734 1.23 0.70 -12.04
N GLU A 735 0.25 0.33 -11.22
CA GLU A 735 -0.11 -1.08 -11.00
C GLU A 735 -0.87 -1.70 -12.18
N LEU A 736 -1.64 -0.91 -12.94
CA LEU A 736 -2.31 -1.32 -14.18
C LEU A 736 -2.70 -0.10 -15.04
N VAL A 737 -3.16 -0.34 -16.27
CA VAL A 737 -3.72 0.69 -17.16
C VAL A 737 -5.18 0.44 -17.49
N ALA A 738 -5.91 1.52 -17.78
CA ALA A 738 -7.27 1.49 -18.31
C ALA A 738 -7.43 2.55 -19.42
N PRO A 739 -8.49 2.49 -20.24
CA PRO A 739 -8.72 3.46 -21.31
C PRO A 739 -8.73 4.90 -20.78
N GLY A 740 -7.83 5.74 -21.29
CA GLY A 740 -7.65 7.12 -20.82
C GLY A 740 -7.69 8.16 -21.93
N ARG A 741 -7.33 7.82 -23.18
CA ARG A 741 -7.39 8.77 -24.30
C ARG A 741 -8.79 8.86 -24.90
N ASN A 742 -9.18 10.04 -25.39
CA ASN A 742 -10.40 10.28 -26.18
C ASN A 742 -11.74 9.83 -25.53
N VAL A 743 -11.75 9.60 -24.22
CA VAL A 743 -12.90 9.11 -23.45
C VAL A 743 -14.02 10.16 -23.43
N ALA A 744 -15.28 9.71 -23.57
CA ALA A 744 -16.45 10.58 -23.60
C ALA A 744 -17.36 10.38 -22.37
N ALA A 745 -17.57 11.44 -21.59
CA ALA A 745 -18.43 11.46 -20.41
C ALA A 745 -19.16 12.81 -20.25
N LEU A 746 -19.95 12.97 -19.18
CA LEU A 746 -20.83 14.13 -18.99
C LEU A 746 -20.04 15.27 -18.33
N LEU A 747 -19.98 16.43 -19.00
CA LEU A 747 -19.35 17.63 -18.43
C LEU A 747 -20.36 18.53 -17.70
N GLY A 748 -21.61 18.60 -18.18
CA GLY A 748 -22.65 19.47 -17.62
C GLY A 748 -23.38 20.27 -18.72
N ASP A 749 -23.33 21.60 -18.65
CA ASP A 749 -23.71 22.48 -19.77
C ASP A 749 -22.42 22.89 -20.49
N ASN A 750 -22.00 22.11 -21.49
CA ASN A 750 -20.69 22.29 -22.15
C ASN A 750 -20.61 23.57 -23.00
N ARG A 751 -21.72 24.30 -23.15
CA ARG A 751 -21.77 25.62 -23.79
C ARG A 751 -21.50 26.76 -22.78
N ARG A 752 -21.55 26.48 -21.48
CA ARG A 752 -21.42 27.47 -20.38
C ARG A 752 -20.25 27.23 -19.41
N LEU A 753 -19.62 26.05 -19.43
CA LEU A 753 -18.43 25.71 -18.64
C LEU A 753 -17.15 26.08 -19.39
N GLY A 754 -16.08 26.45 -18.67
CA GLY A 754 -14.80 26.94 -19.24
C GLY A 754 -14.19 25.98 -20.25
N LEU A 755 -13.82 24.77 -19.81
CA LEU A 755 -13.29 23.69 -20.66
C LEU A 755 -14.12 23.48 -21.95
N GLY A 756 -15.45 23.54 -21.82
CA GLY A 756 -16.35 23.42 -22.95
C GLY A 756 -16.33 24.63 -23.89
N GLN A 757 -16.10 25.85 -23.42
CA GLN A 757 -15.97 27.08 -24.21
C GLN A 757 -14.63 27.20 -24.92
N ASP A 758 -13.54 26.82 -24.25
CA ASP A 758 -12.18 26.90 -24.76
C ASP A 758 -11.90 25.81 -25.81
N HIS A 759 -12.46 24.61 -25.63
CA HIS A 759 -12.14 23.42 -26.43
C HIS A 759 -13.36 22.85 -27.19
N GLN A 760 -14.00 23.71 -27.97
CA GLN A 760 -15.29 23.46 -28.62
C GLN A 760 -15.32 22.22 -29.54
N ALA A 761 -14.17 21.84 -30.12
CA ALA A 761 -14.03 20.66 -30.98
C ALA A 761 -14.30 19.33 -30.25
N ASN A 762 -14.14 19.30 -28.93
CA ASN A 762 -14.34 18.10 -28.11
C ASN A 762 -15.75 18.00 -27.49
N ARG A 763 -16.67 18.94 -27.82
CA ARG A 763 -18.08 18.87 -27.42
C ARG A 763 -18.81 17.72 -28.11
N ILE A 764 -19.56 16.96 -27.34
CA ILE A 764 -20.43 15.88 -27.82
C ILE A 764 -21.88 16.27 -27.50
N GLY A 765 -22.50 16.98 -28.45
CA GLY A 765 -23.76 17.67 -28.23
C GLY A 765 -23.61 18.77 -27.16
N ASP A 766 -24.63 18.93 -26.32
CA ASP A 766 -24.72 20.04 -25.34
C ASP A 766 -24.27 19.65 -23.92
N HIS A 767 -23.99 18.37 -23.69
CA HIS A 767 -23.84 17.80 -22.35
C HIS A 767 -22.63 16.88 -22.15
N TYR A 768 -22.23 16.17 -23.21
CA TYR A 768 -21.07 15.30 -23.16
C TYR A 768 -19.86 16.00 -23.78
N PHE A 769 -18.68 15.51 -23.44
CA PHE A 769 -17.42 16.09 -23.84
C PHE A 769 -16.37 14.99 -23.99
N ARG A 770 -15.22 15.28 -24.61
CA ARG A 770 -14.11 14.34 -24.80
C ARG A 770 -12.84 14.87 -24.16
N MET A 771 -12.23 14.10 -23.28
CA MET A 771 -10.95 14.44 -22.63
C MET A 771 -9.98 13.26 -22.74
N SER A 772 -8.69 13.54 -22.52
CA SER A 772 -7.62 12.54 -22.59
C SER A 772 -6.75 12.61 -21.35
N GLY A 773 -6.75 11.54 -20.56
CA GLY A 773 -5.96 11.51 -19.35
C GLY A 773 -5.97 10.26 -18.49
N THR A 774 -5.02 10.18 -17.56
CA THR A 774 -5.08 9.19 -16.46
C THR A 774 -6.27 9.48 -15.52
N SER A 775 -6.84 10.69 -15.59
CA SER A 775 -8.13 11.11 -15.02
C SER A 775 -9.30 10.29 -15.50
N MET A 776 -9.23 9.76 -16.72
CA MET A 776 -10.30 8.99 -17.31
C MET A 776 -10.09 7.49 -17.09
N ALA A 777 -8.84 7.05 -16.94
CA ALA A 777 -8.48 5.67 -16.63
C ALA A 777 -8.78 5.29 -15.16
N ALA A 778 -8.32 6.07 -14.19
CA ALA A 778 -8.54 5.82 -12.76
C ALA A 778 -10.01 5.60 -12.35
N PRO A 779 -11.00 6.42 -12.77
CA PRO A 779 -12.41 6.19 -12.45
C PRO A 779 -12.99 4.88 -13.02
N MET A 780 -12.44 4.33 -14.11
CA MET A 780 -12.85 2.99 -14.59
C MET A 780 -12.41 1.90 -13.61
N VAL A 781 -11.22 2.05 -13.00
CA VAL A 781 -10.73 1.14 -11.94
C VAL A 781 -11.51 1.35 -10.64
N SER A 782 -11.80 2.59 -10.24
CA SER A 782 -12.64 2.91 -9.07
C SER A 782 -14.08 2.39 -9.21
N ALA A 783 -14.58 2.28 -10.44
CA ALA A 783 -15.83 1.60 -10.75
C ALA A 783 -15.70 0.06 -10.77
N ALA A 784 -14.58 -0.49 -11.25
CA ALA A 784 -14.28 -1.92 -11.13
C ALA A 784 -14.24 -2.38 -9.66
N VAL A 785 -13.67 -1.56 -8.77
CA VAL A 785 -13.72 -1.74 -7.30
C VAL A 785 -15.18 -1.77 -6.81
N ALA A 786 -16.04 -0.89 -7.32
CA ALA A 786 -17.46 -0.86 -6.95
C ALA A 786 -18.28 -2.05 -7.48
N LEU A 787 -17.84 -2.69 -8.58
CA LEU A 787 -18.41 -3.94 -9.08
C LEU A 787 -17.94 -5.14 -8.24
N LEU A 788 -16.63 -5.21 -7.95
CA LEU A 788 -16.03 -6.21 -7.07
C LEU A 788 -16.65 -6.21 -5.67
N LEU A 789 -16.87 -5.03 -5.09
CA LEU A 789 -17.46 -4.87 -3.75
C LEU A 789 -18.99 -4.88 -3.73
N GLN A 790 -19.66 -5.02 -4.89
CA GLN A 790 -21.05 -5.47 -4.95
C GLN A 790 -21.12 -7.01 -4.89
N ASP A 791 -20.20 -7.71 -5.56
CA ASP A 791 -20.18 -9.17 -5.67
C ASP A 791 -19.63 -9.84 -4.40
N GLU A 792 -18.40 -9.44 -4.01
CA GLU A 792 -17.75 -9.82 -2.77
C GLU A 792 -17.56 -8.56 -1.89
N PRO A 793 -18.60 -8.11 -1.14
CA PRO A 793 -18.54 -6.90 -0.31
C PRO A 793 -17.51 -6.96 0.83
N ASN A 794 -16.80 -8.09 0.96
CA ASN A 794 -15.87 -8.42 2.02
C ASN A 794 -14.38 -8.43 1.60
N LEU A 795 -14.00 -7.98 0.39
CA LEU A 795 -12.61 -8.04 -0.07
C LEU A 795 -11.64 -7.09 0.68
N THR A 796 -10.47 -7.62 1.10
CA THR A 796 -9.34 -6.82 1.65
C THR A 796 -8.88 -5.75 0.66
N PRO A 797 -8.34 -4.60 1.11
CA PRO A 797 -7.80 -3.62 0.18
C PRO A 797 -6.73 -4.22 -0.74
N ASP A 798 -5.84 -5.00 -0.13
CA ASP A 798 -4.76 -5.68 -0.81
C ASP A 798 -5.26 -6.79 -1.75
N GLN A 799 -6.43 -7.39 -1.49
CA GLN A 799 -7.12 -8.34 -2.38
C GLN A 799 -7.76 -7.64 -3.57
N VAL A 800 -8.45 -6.51 -3.39
CA VAL A 800 -9.01 -5.75 -4.51
C VAL A 800 -7.87 -5.34 -5.46
N LYS A 801 -6.77 -4.80 -4.90
CA LYS A 801 -5.54 -4.50 -5.64
C LYS A 801 -4.95 -5.73 -6.32
N PHE A 802 -4.71 -6.82 -5.57
CA PHE A 802 -4.13 -8.04 -6.11
C PHE A 802 -5.00 -8.63 -7.24
N ARG A 803 -6.31 -8.73 -7.03
CA ARG A 803 -7.28 -9.30 -7.97
C ARG A 803 -7.32 -8.52 -9.27
N LEU A 804 -7.40 -7.18 -9.20
CA LEU A 804 -7.33 -6.30 -10.37
C LEU A 804 -5.98 -6.41 -11.13
N MET A 805 -4.86 -6.56 -10.42
CA MET A 805 -3.53 -6.75 -11.04
C MET A 805 -3.34 -8.16 -11.62
N ALA A 806 -3.90 -9.18 -10.96
CA ALA A 806 -3.77 -10.59 -11.36
C ALA A 806 -4.71 -10.95 -12.52
N SER A 807 -5.84 -10.25 -12.66
CA SER A 807 -6.76 -10.40 -13.78
C SER A 807 -6.42 -9.51 -14.98
N ALA A 808 -5.51 -8.54 -14.82
CA ALA A 808 -5.18 -7.58 -15.86
C ALA A 808 -4.59 -8.25 -17.12
N ASN A 809 -5.10 -7.86 -18.29
CA ASN A 809 -4.75 -8.48 -19.55
C ASN A 809 -3.39 -7.97 -20.07
N ARG A 810 -2.49 -8.90 -20.43
CA ARG A 810 -1.16 -8.63 -21.01
C ARG A 810 -1.06 -9.08 -22.47
N ASN A 811 -2.11 -9.70 -23.01
CA ASN A 811 -2.16 -10.27 -24.34
C ASN A 811 -2.71 -9.22 -25.34
N TRP A 812 -1.97 -8.12 -25.51
CA TRP A 812 -2.29 -7.05 -26.45
C TRP A 812 -0.99 -6.42 -27.00
N PRO A 813 -0.90 -6.03 -28.29
CA PRO A 813 0.39 -5.74 -28.92
C PRO A 813 1.13 -4.51 -28.39
N GLY A 814 0.41 -3.50 -27.88
CA GLY A 814 1.00 -2.31 -27.27
C GLY A 814 1.38 -2.43 -25.79
N TYR A 815 1.36 -3.63 -25.21
CA TYR A 815 1.70 -3.85 -23.81
C TYR A 815 3.20 -3.59 -23.50
N ASP A 816 3.46 -2.48 -22.83
CA ASP A 816 4.76 -2.13 -22.26
C ASP A 816 4.74 -2.42 -20.74
N PRO A 817 5.49 -3.42 -20.21
CA PRO A 817 5.43 -3.77 -18.79
C PRO A 817 6.01 -2.70 -17.86
N LEU A 818 6.77 -1.72 -18.36
CA LEU A 818 7.29 -0.61 -17.55
C LEU A 818 6.27 0.52 -17.38
N LYS A 819 5.28 0.62 -18.27
CA LYS A 819 4.25 1.68 -18.27
C LYS A 819 2.83 1.16 -18.03
N GLY A 820 2.58 -0.08 -18.44
CA GLY A 820 1.31 -0.80 -18.34
C GLY A 820 1.08 -1.48 -16.99
N GLY A 821 2.09 -1.52 -16.12
CA GLY A 821 2.03 -2.22 -14.85
C GLY A 821 1.75 -3.71 -15.03
N ALA A 822 0.72 -4.21 -14.34
CA ALA A 822 0.27 -5.59 -14.45
C ALA A 822 -0.57 -5.86 -15.71
N GLY A 823 -0.92 -4.86 -16.53
CA GLY A 823 -1.69 -5.02 -17.76
C GLY A 823 -2.90 -4.09 -17.86
N TYR A 824 -3.77 -4.40 -18.83
CA TYR A 824 -5.02 -3.71 -19.10
C TYR A 824 -6.12 -4.16 -18.13
N LEU A 825 -6.96 -3.24 -17.65
CA LEU A 825 -8.11 -3.57 -16.80
C LEU A 825 -9.08 -4.55 -17.48
N ASP A 826 -9.25 -5.74 -16.90
CA ASP A 826 -10.32 -6.70 -17.26
C ASP A 826 -11.20 -6.95 -16.02
N ILE A 827 -12.41 -6.37 -16.06
CA ILE A 827 -13.37 -6.41 -14.96
C ILE A 827 -14.06 -7.78 -14.87
N TYR A 828 -14.33 -8.43 -16.00
CA TYR A 828 -14.93 -9.76 -15.99
C TYR A 828 -13.99 -10.77 -15.36
N ALA A 829 -12.71 -10.73 -15.73
CA ALA A 829 -11.68 -11.58 -15.15
C ALA A 829 -11.42 -11.22 -13.68
N ALA A 830 -11.52 -9.95 -13.28
CA ALA A 830 -11.42 -9.55 -11.88
C ALA A 830 -12.55 -10.16 -11.03
N VAL A 831 -13.81 -9.98 -11.45
CA VAL A 831 -14.99 -10.52 -10.75
C VAL A 831 -14.87 -12.04 -10.58
N HIS A 832 -14.58 -12.78 -11.65
CA HIS A 832 -14.53 -14.24 -11.61
C HIS A 832 -13.24 -14.84 -11.00
N ALA A 833 -12.27 -14.02 -10.59
CA ALA A 833 -11.03 -14.49 -9.96
C ALA A 833 -11.20 -14.64 -8.44
N THR A 834 -11.43 -15.87 -7.97
CA THR A 834 -11.67 -16.24 -6.55
C THR A 834 -10.45 -16.09 -5.61
N THR A 835 -9.46 -15.27 -5.96
CA THR A 835 -8.23 -15.12 -5.17
C THR A 835 -8.45 -14.29 -3.90
N GLY A 836 -7.85 -14.77 -2.81
CA GLY A 836 -7.77 -14.11 -1.50
C GLY A 836 -6.38 -13.53 -1.19
N GLU A 837 -5.46 -13.52 -2.15
CA GLU A 837 -4.09 -13.00 -2.00
C GLU A 837 -4.02 -11.49 -1.81
N ARG A 838 -2.88 -10.98 -1.33
CA ARG A 838 -2.71 -9.57 -0.93
C ARG A 838 -1.51 -8.90 -1.60
N ALA A 839 -1.75 -7.77 -2.27
CA ALA A 839 -0.72 -7.04 -3.02
C ALA A 839 0.39 -6.39 -2.15
N ASN A 840 0.04 -5.79 -1.02
CA ASN A 840 0.97 -4.94 -0.24
C ASN A 840 1.71 -5.67 0.89
N VAL A 841 1.90 -7.00 0.77
CA VAL A 841 2.49 -7.82 1.83
C VAL A 841 3.96 -7.47 2.06
N GLY A 842 4.25 -6.86 3.21
CA GLY A 842 5.60 -6.46 3.59
C GLY A 842 6.02 -5.06 3.11
N VAL A 843 5.11 -4.31 2.46
CA VAL A 843 5.28 -2.88 2.22
C VAL A 843 5.30 -2.16 3.58
N PRO A 844 6.29 -1.31 3.90
CA PRO A 844 6.27 -0.51 5.12
C PRO A 844 5.33 0.70 4.94
N PRO A 845 4.53 1.08 5.96
CA PRO A 845 3.73 2.30 5.92
C PRO A 845 4.60 3.57 6.01
N SER A 846 4.00 4.68 5.65
CA SER A 846 4.51 6.03 5.77
C SER A 846 4.91 6.30 7.22
N GLN A 847 6.07 6.92 7.42
CA GLN A 847 6.60 7.11 8.77
C GLN A 847 5.70 8.04 9.59
N LEU A 848 4.94 8.95 8.95
CA LEU A 848 4.01 9.84 9.64
C LEU A 848 2.83 9.06 10.29
N VAL A 849 2.36 7.98 9.66
CA VAL A 849 1.31 7.09 10.20
C VAL A 849 1.76 6.40 11.49
N LEU A 850 3.01 5.96 11.55
CA LEU A 850 3.58 5.16 12.64
C LEU A 850 3.69 5.85 14.03
N THR A 851 3.14 7.04 14.21
CA THR A 851 2.95 7.64 15.57
C THR A 851 1.57 8.26 15.84
N SER A 852 0.60 8.22 14.91
CA SER A 852 -0.82 8.35 15.30
C SER A 852 -1.30 7.08 16.02
N LEU A 853 -0.62 5.96 15.75
CA LEU A 853 -0.70 4.69 16.46
C LEU A 853 0.56 4.54 17.32
N ASN A 854 0.41 4.27 18.62
CA ASN A 854 1.51 4.26 19.59
C ASN A 854 2.55 3.15 19.25
N PRO A 855 3.87 3.42 19.16
CA PRO A 855 4.89 2.40 18.86
C PRO A 855 4.89 1.17 19.77
N ALA A 856 4.38 1.28 21.01
CA ALA A 856 4.22 0.14 21.91
C ALA A 856 3.17 -0.91 21.44
N ILE A 857 2.28 -0.54 20.50
CA ILE A 857 1.20 -1.39 19.98
C ILE A 857 1.70 -2.38 18.92
N PHE A 858 2.74 -2.03 18.16
CA PHE A 858 3.30 -2.89 17.09
C PHE A 858 3.96 -4.18 17.62
N GLY A 859 4.20 -4.29 18.93
CA GLY A 859 4.73 -5.51 19.53
C GLY A 859 3.68 -6.56 19.94
N ALA A 860 2.39 -6.18 20.11
CA ALA A 860 1.43 -7.06 20.79
C ALA A 860 -0.07 -6.71 20.62
N VAL A 861 -0.56 -6.33 19.42
CA VAL A 861 -2.01 -6.13 19.18
C VAL A 861 -2.50 -6.75 17.88
N ASN A 862 -3.61 -7.50 17.96
CA ASN A 862 -4.41 -7.96 16.84
C ASN A 862 -5.53 -6.94 16.54
N TRP A 863 -5.74 -6.57 15.27
CA TRP A 863 -6.21 -5.23 14.89
C TRP A 863 -7.73 -4.95 14.93
N ASN A 864 -8.50 -5.71 15.72
CA ASN A 864 -9.97 -5.56 15.80
C ASN A 864 -10.49 -4.64 16.92
N SER A 865 -9.64 -4.04 17.78
CA SER A 865 -10.13 -3.11 18.81
C SER A 865 -9.13 -2.01 19.23
N VAL A 866 -9.34 -0.78 18.73
CA VAL A 866 -8.91 0.46 19.41
C VAL A 866 -10.00 1.52 19.24
N ASN A 867 -10.71 1.82 20.32
CA ASN A 867 -11.78 2.82 20.37
C ASN A 867 -11.23 4.15 20.92
N TRP A 868 -11.37 5.24 20.17
CA TRP A 868 -10.82 6.57 20.52
C TRP A 868 -11.88 7.59 20.98
N ASN A 869 -13.02 7.12 21.51
CA ASN A 869 -14.11 7.97 21.99
C ASN A 869 -13.84 8.68 23.34
N SER A 870 -12.83 9.55 23.43
CA SER A 870 -12.80 10.62 24.47
C SER A 870 -11.71 11.68 24.26
N VAL A 871 -12.07 12.86 23.74
CA VAL A 871 -11.81 14.20 24.35
C VAL A 871 -12.91 15.14 23.84
N ASN A 872 -13.50 15.97 24.72
CA ASN A 872 -14.53 16.94 24.33
C ASN A 872 -13.94 18.34 24.05
N TRP A 873 -14.57 19.11 23.18
CA TRP A 873 -14.08 20.41 22.70
C TRP A 873 -14.34 21.57 23.67
N ASN A 874 -13.53 22.64 23.56
CA ASN A 874 -14.06 24.02 23.56
C ASN A 874 -13.06 25.06 23.00
N SER A 875 -13.61 26.11 22.37
CA SER A 875 -13.01 27.42 22.03
C SER A 875 -11.64 27.53 21.32
N VAL A 876 -11.66 27.96 20.06
CA VAL A 876 -11.01 29.22 19.61
C VAL A 876 -11.97 29.92 18.62
N ASN A 877 -12.03 31.26 18.62
CA ASN A 877 -12.88 32.05 17.73
C ASN A 877 -12.19 32.32 16.38
N TRP A 878 -12.91 32.10 15.27
CA TRP A 878 -12.46 32.50 13.93
C TRP A 878 -12.97 33.89 13.57
N ASN A 879 -12.09 34.88 13.44
CA ASN A 879 -12.38 36.15 12.78
C ASN A 879 -11.10 36.82 12.23
N SER A 880 -11.25 37.48 11.08
CA SER A 880 -10.29 38.39 10.43
C SER A 880 -8.82 37.93 10.24
N VAL A 881 -8.53 37.40 9.05
CA VAL A 881 -7.36 37.83 8.25
C VAL A 881 -7.86 38.09 6.82
N ASN A 882 -7.41 39.17 6.19
CA ASN A 882 -7.89 39.62 4.88
C ASN A 882 -6.82 39.34 3.81
N TRP A 883 -7.12 38.50 2.81
CA TRP A 883 -6.13 37.96 1.87
C TRP A 883 -6.09 38.75 0.56
N ASN A 884 -5.25 39.79 0.50
CA ASN A 884 -4.89 40.47 -0.74
C ASN A 884 -3.40 40.31 -1.06
N SER A 885 -3.11 40.07 -2.34
CA SER A 885 -1.78 40.04 -2.99
C SER A 885 -0.69 39.17 -2.36
N VAL A 886 -0.45 38.01 -2.99
CA VAL A 886 0.92 37.53 -3.29
C VAL A 886 0.93 37.19 -4.79
N ASN A 887 1.86 37.78 -5.56
CA ASN A 887 1.93 37.54 -7.00
C ASN A 887 2.55 36.17 -7.30
N TRP A 888 1.75 35.27 -7.84
CA TRP A 888 2.23 34.10 -8.59
C TRP A 888 2.09 34.40 -10.07
N ASN A 889 3.20 34.76 -10.73
CA ASN A 889 3.17 35.06 -12.16
C ASN A 889 2.99 33.77 -12.96
N SER A 890 1.85 33.65 -13.65
CA SER A 890 1.50 32.65 -14.66
C SER A 890 1.67 31.17 -14.24
N VAL A 891 0.63 30.60 -13.63
CA VAL A 891 0.28 29.18 -13.78
C VAL A 891 -1.19 29.13 -14.21
N ASN A 892 -1.43 28.95 -15.51
CA ASN A 892 -2.79 28.88 -16.08
C ASN A 892 -3.20 27.42 -16.27
N TRP A 893 -4.50 27.17 -16.14
CA TRP A 893 -5.11 25.86 -16.33
C TRP A 893 -5.27 25.51 -17.80
N ASN A 894 -4.69 24.38 -18.20
CA ASN A 894 -4.84 23.68 -19.47
C ASN A 894 -4.41 22.21 -19.23
N SER A 895 -5.25 21.41 -18.56
CA SER A 895 -4.87 20.07 -18.02
C SER A 895 -5.13 18.88 -18.95
N ASP A 896 -5.40 19.11 -20.23
CA ASP A 896 -5.79 18.10 -21.23
C ASP A 896 -4.74 17.88 -22.33
N TYR A 897 -4.64 16.65 -22.83
CA TYR A 897 -3.84 16.34 -24.02
C TYR A 897 -4.67 16.48 -25.31
N TRP A 898 -4.50 17.60 -26.02
CA TRP A 898 -5.24 17.94 -27.24
C TRP A 898 -4.52 17.49 -28.52
N GLU A 899 -5.11 16.53 -29.24
CA GLU A 899 -4.83 16.30 -30.66
C GLU A 899 -6.09 16.51 -31.50
N SER A 900 -5.97 17.23 -32.61
CA SER A 900 -7.06 17.40 -33.57
C SER A 900 -7.26 16.10 -34.35
N SER A 901 -8.38 15.40 -34.12
CA SER A 901 -8.66 14.10 -34.73
C SER A 901 -8.59 14.11 -36.26
N ARG A 902 -7.67 13.35 -36.84
CA ARG A 902 -7.65 13.08 -38.28
C ARG A 902 -8.75 12.07 -38.61
N LEU A 903 -9.92 12.56 -38.98
CA LEU A 903 -11.06 11.72 -39.38
C LEU A 903 -10.66 10.78 -40.53
N LEU A 904 -10.97 9.49 -40.38
CA LEU A 904 -10.83 8.50 -41.45
C LEU A 904 -11.91 8.71 -42.52
N GLY A 905 -11.66 9.67 -43.42
CA GLY A 905 -12.31 9.77 -44.72
C GLY A 905 -11.74 8.74 -45.70
N SER A 906 -12.57 8.28 -46.63
CA SER A 906 -12.24 7.22 -47.59
C SER A 906 -11.24 7.68 -48.68
N SER A 907 -10.39 6.74 -49.10
CA SER A 907 -9.89 6.54 -50.48
C SER A 907 -9.29 7.75 -51.22
N ASP A 908 -7.95 7.87 -51.26
CA ASP A 908 -7.13 7.52 -52.44
C ASP A 908 -5.65 8.00 -52.34
N ASP A 909 -4.76 7.21 -52.95
CA ASP A 909 -3.37 7.43 -53.43
C ASP A 909 -2.45 8.57 -52.92
N GLY A 910 -1.18 8.21 -52.60
CA GLY A 910 0.00 9.03 -52.92
C GLY A 910 1.10 9.26 -51.85
N GLU A 911 2.23 8.56 -51.99
CA GLU A 911 3.64 8.81 -51.59
C GLU A 911 4.05 9.83 -50.48
N PRO A 912 5.14 9.58 -49.72
CA PRO A 912 5.62 10.42 -48.62
C PRO A 912 6.53 11.59 -49.05
N SER A 913 6.72 12.59 -48.19
CA SER A 913 7.70 13.68 -48.38
C SER A 913 8.50 14.01 -47.10
N LEU A 914 9.74 14.48 -47.30
CA LEU A 914 10.75 14.73 -46.26
C LEU A 914 10.98 16.23 -46.01
N GLY A 915 11.31 16.59 -44.76
CA GLY A 915 11.99 17.83 -44.39
C GLY A 915 11.46 18.46 -43.08
N LEU A 916 12.13 19.43 -42.44
CA LEU A 916 13.54 19.84 -42.37
C LEU A 916 13.58 21.07 -41.42
N ILE A 917 14.01 20.86 -40.17
CA ILE A 917 14.86 21.74 -39.32
C ILE A 917 14.54 23.27 -39.15
N GLN A 918 14.63 23.73 -37.88
CA GLN A 918 14.75 25.14 -37.40
C GLN A 918 13.47 26.03 -37.48
N ALA A 919 13.31 27.12 -36.70
CA ALA A 919 14.26 27.85 -35.84
C ALA A 919 13.66 28.36 -34.49
N VAL A 920 14.51 28.92 -33.63
CA VAL A 920 14.20 29.61 -32.35
C VAL A 920 13.88 31.09 -32.58
N PHE A 921 12.99 31.72 -31.79
CA PHE A 921 13.14 33.13 -31.35
C PHE A 921 12.31 33.49 -30.09
N LEU A 922 12.68 34.59 -29.44
CA LEU A 922 12.14 35.13 -28.18
C LEU A 922 10.79 35.89 -28.35
N PRO A 923 9.99 36.03 -27.28
CA PRO A 923 8.79 36.86 -27.27
C PRO A 923 9.10 38.36 -27.21
N LEU A 924 8.24 39.18 -27.82
CA LEU A 924 8.32 40.64 -27.82
C LEU A 924 6.99 41.24 -27.32
N PHE A 925 7.04 42.04 -26.26
CA PHE A 925 5.87 42.74 -25.71
C PHE A 925 5.47 43.95 -26.57
N VAL A 926 4.23 43.98 -27.07
CA VAL A 926 3.50 45.22 -27.43
C VAL A 926 2.04 45.08 -26.99
N SER A 927 1.41 46.18 -26.61
CA SER A 927 0.08 46.24 -25.98
C SER A 927 -1.02 46.75 -26.89
N GLY A 928 -2.28 46.43 -26.53
CA GLY A 928 -3.47 47.23 -26.87
C GLY A 928 -4.46 46.57 -27.84
N GLY A 929 -5.76 46.91 -27.68
CA GLY A 929 -6.83 46.49 -28.58
C GLY A 929 -8.09 45.97 -27.87
N SER A 930 -8.91 46.87 -27.33
CA SER A 930 -10.21 46.52 -26.74
C SER A 930 -11.35 46.52 -27.79
N SER A 931 -12.37 45.70 -27.55
CA SER A 931 -13.72 45.71 -28.17
C SER A 931 -13.85 45.20 -29.61
N GLY A 932 -14.97 44.55 -29.95
CA GLY A 932 -15.56 44.90 -31.24
C GLY A 932 -16.67 44.07 -31.88
N ARG A 933 -16.87 42.77 -31.58
CA ARG A 933 -18.12 42.00 -31.87
C ARG A 933 -18.06 40.54 -31.45
#